data_AF-A0A7L2SCU7-F1
#
_entry.id   AF-A0A7L2SCU7-F1
#
_cell.length_a   1.000
_cell.length_b   1.000
_cell.length_c   1.000
_cell.angle_alpha   90.00
_cell.angle_beta   90.00
_cell.angle_gamma   90.00
#
_symmetry.space_group_name_H-M   'P 1'
#
loop_
_entity.id
_entity.type
_entity.pdbx_description
1 polymer ?
#
loop_
_entity_poly.entity_id
_entity_poly.type
_entity_poly.pdbx_seq_one_letter_code
_entity_poly.pdbx_strand_id
1 'polypeptide(L)'
;SQYLNVKEDCKAMAFCAKMRSTKKNELNLEAPHQGLEIHFYLQDKDPIYYSSGEFTSEELCIEAAQRCSVSPLCHNLFALYDENKKLWYAPNQVFKVEEKSSFKLHYRMRYYFTNWHGTSESEPSVWRHSPRKAKAYDKKLAPEGTPILDGDSLEYIFAQGQYDLVKGLAPIRDPKNDQEVHEIENECLGMAVLAISHDAIRKNLKLPELPKDTSYRHYIPETLNKTIRQRNFLTRIRINNVFKHFLKEFNNKTICNNSVSPRDLKVKYLSTMEILTKHYGAEIFETSFLLISAENEINKFNGGDNEKYEVMVTGNNGIQWRLKPSPVQTEKEKKKKSDGKAKKEEEKHKLRETWNSFSYFPEITHIVIKESTVSINKQDNKRMELRLSSHAEALSFTSLVDGYFRLTADAHHYLCTDVAPPLIQHNIKNGCHGPICTEYAINKLRQEGNEVGMYVLRWSCTNFNHILMTVTCLEGSEGMNNSGPYKNFQIEVKKGGYFLHGSNKSFASLKDLMDHLKGQILRTDNISFTLKRCCQPRPREISNLLVATKKAQEWQPVYPMGQLSFHRIRKEEIVQGEHLGRGTRTQIYSGMLSLKDDENEGYQNEKEIRVLLKVLDPSHRDISLSYSILLCAFFETASMMRQVSHKHIVLLHGVCVRDVENIMVEEFVECGPLDLFMHKKSEVLTTPWKFKVAKQLASALSYLEDKDLVHGNVCTKNILLAREGIDTEYGPFIKLSDPGIPITVLSRQERVERIPWIAPECVEDSKNLSIAADKWSFGTTLWEICYNGEIPLKDKTLAEKERFYEGHFVLATPSCKELADLMKQCMNYDPHQRPFFRAIMRDINKLEEQNPDIVSEKKPVTEVDPTLFEKRFLKRIRDLGE
;
A
#
# COMPACT_ATOMS: atom_id res chain seq x y z
N SER A 1 -4.14 -59.32 -74.48
CA SER A 1 -3.52 -58.80 -73.26
C SER A 1 -3.88 -57.33 -73.18
N GLN A 2 -4.68 -56.77 -72.27
CA GLN A 2 -5.33 -57.23 -71.05
C GLN A 2 -6.64 -56.42 -70.93
N TYR A 3 -7.77 -57.11 -70.92
CA TYR A 3 -8.93 -56.68 -70.14
C TYR A 3 -8.59 -56.99 -68.69
N LEU A 4 -8.36 -56.00 -67.83
CA LEU A 4 -8.47 -56.04 -66.35
C LEU A 4 -7.77 -54.81 -65.74
N ASN A 5 -8.52 -53.71 -65.54
CA ASN A 5 -8.58 -52.95 -64.27
C ASN A 5 -9.31 -51.62 -64.47
N VAL A 6 -10.65 -51.66 -64.44
CA VAL A 6 -11.50 -50.47 -64.23
C VAL A 6 -12.15 -50.54 -62.82
N LYS A 7 -11.59 -51.37 -61.92
CA LYS A 7 -12.10 -51.56 -60.55
C LYS A 7 -11.26 -50.91 -59.44
N GLU A 8 -10.14 -50.26 -59.78
CA GLU A 8 -9.28 -49.58 -58.79
C GLU A 8 -9.54 -48.06 -58.67
N ASP A 9 -10.04 -47.39 -59.71
CA ASP A 9 -10.28 -45.94 -59.64
C ASP A 9 -11.57 -45.53 -58.92
N CYS A 10 -12.54 -46.43 -58.74
CA CYS A 10 -13.75 -46.16 -57.95
C CYS A 10 -13.54 -46.30 -56.43
N LYS A 11 -12.46 -46.98 -55.97
CA LYS A 11 -12.12 -47.04 -54.54
C LYS A 11 -11.30 -45.83 -54.08
N ALA A 12 -10.52 -45.21 -54.98
CA ALA A 12 -9.77 -44.00 -54.68
C ALA A 12 -10.68 -42.77 -54.48
N MET A 13 -11.75 -42.62 -55.28
CA MET A 13 -12.72 -41.52 -55.09
C MET A 13 -13.65 -41.72 -53.89
N ALA A 14 -13.99 -42.96 -53.51
CA ALA A 14 -14.77 -43.22 -52.29
C ALA A 14 -13.97 -42.99 -50.99
N PHE A 15 -12.64 -43.15 -51.02
CA PHE A 15 -11.77 -42.85 -49.87
C PHE A 15 -11.59 -41.35 -49.64
N CYS A 16 -11.53 -40.55 -50.72
CA CYS A 16 -11.54 -39.08 -50.65
C CYS A 16 -12.88 -38.49 -50.19
N ALA A 17 -14.01 -39.16 -50.48
CA ALA A 17 -15.33 -38.76 -49.96
C ALA A 17 -15.53 -39.11 -48.47
N LYS A 18 -14.96 -40.23 -47.99
CA LYS A 18 -15.01 -40.62 -46.56
C LYS A 18 -14.03 -39.83 -45.67
N MET A 19 -12.92 -39.32 -46.21
CA MET A 19 -12.03 -38.38 -45.51
C MET A 19 -12.54 -36.93 -45.46
N ARG A 20 -13.61 -36.60 -46.18
CA ARG A 20 -14.31 -35.31 -46.04
C ARG A 20 -15.48 -35.35 -45.06
N SER A 21 -15.88 -36.53 -44.54
CA SER A 21 -17.01 -36.68 -43.63
C SER A 21 -16.65 -36.93 -42.15
N THR A 22 -15.35 -36.99 -41.79
CA THR A 22 -14.88 -37.11 -40.39
C THR A 22 -14.17 -35.85 -39.87
N LYS A 23 -14.30 -34.73 -40.58
CA LYS A 23 -14.06 -33.37 -40.07
C LYS A 23 -15.40 -32.70 -39.68
N LYS A 24 -16.12 -33.34 -38.76
CA LYS A 24 -17.23 -32.76 -38.00
C LYS A 24 -17.20 -33.31 -36.56
N ASN A 25 -16.10 -33.03 -35.88
CA ASN A 25 -16.20 -32.43 -34.55
C ASN A 25 -15.80 -30.98 -34.84
N GLU A 26 -16.67 -30.19 -35.47
CA GLU A 26 -17.43 -29.18 -34.73
C GLU A 26 -16.58 -28.70 -33.54
N LEU A 27 -15.69 -27.76 -33.86
CA LEU A 27 -15.61 -26.53 -33.09
C LEU A 27 -17.07 -26.16 -32.79
N ASN A 28 -17.55 -26.56 -31.61
CA ASN A 28 -18.63 -25.84 -30.96
C ASN A 28 -18.08 -24.43 -30.77
N LEU A 29 -18.23 -23.59 -31.79
CA LEU A 29 -18.57 -22.21 -31.58
C LEU A 29 -19.94 -22.29 -30.89
N GLU A 30 -19.94 -22.59 -29.59
CA GLU A 30 -21.06 -22.26 -28.73
C GLU A 30 -21.38 -20.81 -29.06
N ALA A 31 -22.62 -20.58 -29.51
CA ALA A 31 -23.12 -19.22 -29.62
C ALA A 31 -22.77 -18.53 -28.28
N PRO A 32 -22.17 -17.32 -28.29
CA PRO A 32 -21.74 -16.67 -27.06
C PRO A 32 -22.92 -16.69 -26.09
N HIS A 33 -22.74 -17.33 -24.93
CA HIS A 33 -23.80 -17.35 -23.94
C HIS A 33 -24.10 -15.90 -23.57
N GLN A 34 -25.37 -15.52 -23.72
CA GLN A 34 -25.82 -14.19 -23.33
C GLN A 34 -25.79 -14.10 -21.80
N GLY A 35 -25.15 -13.06 -21.29
CA GLY A 35 -24.99 -12.83 -19.85
C GLY A 35 -23.54 -12.58 -19.44
N LEU A 36 -23.22 -12.96 -18.19
CA LEU A 36 -21.88 -12.91 -17.61
C LEU A 36 -21.44 -14.31 -17.19
N GLU A 37 -20.23 -14.67 -17.60
CA GLU A 37 -19.57 -15.95 -17.32
C GLU A 37 -18.28 -15.73 -16.54
N ILE A 38 -18.09 -16.49 -15.46
CA ILE A 38 -16.82 -16.58 -14.72
C ILE A 38 -16.22 -17.95 -14.93
N HIS A 39 -15.11 -17.99 -15.65
CA HIS A 39 -14.34 -19.20 -15.97
C HIS A 39 -13.24 -19.44 -14.93
N PHE A 40 -12.92 -20.72 -14.73
CA PHE A 40 -11.90 -21.19 -13.80
C PHE A 40 -10.81 -21.97 -14.54
N TYR A 41 -9.58 -21.94 -14.03
CA TYR A 41 -8.48 -22.74 -14.58
C TYR A 41 -8.50 -24.20 -14.10
N LEU A 42 -9.26 -24.50 -13.05
CA LEU A 42 -9.46 -25.85 -12.52
C LEU A 42 -10.41 -26.63 -13.44
N GLN A 43 -9.94 -27.73 -14.02
CA GLN A 43 -10.70 -28.54 -14.99
C GLN A 43 -11.97 -29.20 -14.42
N ASP A 44 -12.04 -29.36 -13.09
CA ASP A 44 -13.16 -29.95 -12.36
C ASP A 44 -14.20 -28.91 -11.90
N LYS A 45 -14.04 -27.63 -12.28
CA LYS A 45 -14.93 -26.54 -11.86
C LYS A 45 -15.65 -25.95 -13.07
N ASP A 46 -16.96 -26.12 -13.10
CA ASP A 46 -17.82 -25.48 -14.11
C ASP A 46 -17.89 -23.95 -13.91
N PRO A 47 -17.99 -23.17 -15.00
CA PRO A 47 -18.15 -21.72 -14.92
C PRO A 47 -19.40 -21.29 -14.12
N ILE A 48 -19.38 -20.07 -13.60
CA ILE A 48 -20.57 -19.43 -12.98
C ILE A 48 -21.25 -18.56 -14.04
N TYR A 49 -22.57 -18.67 -14.16
CA TYR A 49 -23.39 -17.97 -15.15
C TYR A 49 -24.41 -17.04 -14.50
N TYR A 50 -24.51 -15.82 -15.03
CA TYR A 50 -25.53 -14.85 -14.66
C TYR A 50 -26.26 -14.37 -15.90
N SER A 51 -27.59 -14.50 -15.90
CA SER A 51 -28.45 -14.06 -17.01
C SER A 51 -28.92 -12.61 -16.86
N SER A 52 -29.00 -12.09 -15.64
CA SER A 52 -29.39 -10.71 -15.36
C SER A 52 -28.94 -10.26 -13.97
N GLY A 53 -28.84 -8.95 -13.77
CA GLY A 53 -28.55 -8.32 -12.46
C GLY A 53 -27.41 -7.31 -12.51
N GLU A 54 -27.15 -6.69 -11.36
CA GLU A 54 -25.99 -5.82 -11.16
C GLU A 54 -25.07 -6.46 -10.12
N PHE A 55 -23.79 -6.60 -10.46
CA PHE A 55 -22.79 -7.26 -9.62
C PHE A 55 -21.49 -6.47 -9.60
N THR A 56 -20.88 -6.33 -8.44
CA THR A 56 -19.50 -5.82 -8.34
C THR A 56 -18.49 -6.92 -8.63
N SER A 57 -17.33 -6.54 -9.16
CA SER A 57 -16.20 -7.45 -9.38
C SER A 57 -15.80 -8.18 -8.08
N GLU A 58 -15.83 -7.48 -6.93
CA GLU A 58 -15.54 -8.08 -5.62
C GLU A 58 -16.55 -9.16 -5.21
N GLU A 59 -17.87 -8.93 -5.38
CA GLU A 59 -18.91 -9.94 -5.09
C GLU A 59 -18.71 -11.21 -5.94
N LEU A 60 -18.45 -11.02 -7.23
CA LEU A 60 -18.18 -12.11 -8.17
C LEU A 60 -16.90 -12.87 -7.78
N CYS A 61 -15.85 -12.18 -7.34
CA CYS A 61 -14.63 -12.80 -6.82
C CYS A 61 -14.85 -13.55 -5.49
N ILE A 62 -15.73 -13.08 -4.60
CA ILE A 62 -16.06 -13.78 -3.36
C ILE A 62 -16.77 -15.10 -3.67
N GLU A 63 -17.75 -15.09 -4.60
CA GLU A 63 -18.44 -16.32 -5.01
C GLU A 63 -17.49 -17.30 -5.72
N ALA A 64 -16.61 -16.77 -6.59
CA ALA A 64 -15.56 -17.54 -7.22
C ALA A 64 -14.59 -18.17 -6.20
N ALA A 65 -14.16 -17.41 -5.19
CA ALA A 65 -13.33 -17.92 -4.10
C ALA A 65 -14.04 -19.06 -3.34
N GLN A 66 -15.32 -18.90 -3.00
CA GLN A 66 -16.12 -19.94 -2.35
C GLN A 66 -16.22 -21.21 -3.22
N ARG A 67 -16.45 -21.08 -4.54
CA ARG A 67 -16.50 -22.20 -5.49
C ARG A 67 -15.17 -22.97 -5.58
N CYS A 68 -14.07 -22.25 -5.46
CA CYS A 68 -12.71 -22.77 -5.52
C CYS A 68 -12.11 -23.09 -4.15
N SER A 69 -12.87 -22.98 -3.06
CA SER A 69 -12.39 -23.18 -1.68
C SER A 69 -11.23 -22.28 -1.26
N VAL A 70 -11.01 -21.15 -1.95
CA VAL A 70 -10.00 -20.15 -1.58
C VAL A 70 -10.42 -19.47 -0.29
N SER A 71 -9.55 -19.45 0.72
CA SER A 71 -9.87 -18.85 2.01
C SER A 71 -10.04 -17.32 1.92
N PRO A 72 -10.80 -16.70 2.85
CA PRO A 72 -10.84 -15.24 2.99
C PRO A 72 -9.47 -14.58 3.10
N LEU A 73 -8.46 -15.27 3.66
CA LEU A 73 -7.10 -14.76 3.77
C LEU A 73 -6.39 -14.63 2.40
N CYS A 74 -6.67 -15.55 1.48
CA CYS A 74 -6.05 -15.56 0.15
C CYS A 74 -6.90 -14.87 -0.92
N HIS A 75 -8.16 -14.54 -0.64
CA HIS A 75 -9.09 -13.91 -1.59
C HIS A 75 -8.53 -12.67 -2.27
N ASN A 76 -7.87 -11.79 -1.53
CA ASN A 76 -7.31 -10.54 -2.07
C ASN A 76 -6.07 -10.74 -2.96
N LEU A 77 -5.64 -11.98 -3.20
CA LEU A 77 -4.64 -12.32 -4.23
C LEU A 77 -5.27 -12.47 -5.63
N PHE A 78 -6.60 -12.53 -5.72
CA PHE A 78 -7.35 -12.81 -6.95
C PHE A 78 -8.13 -11.59 -7.45
N ALA A 79 -8.40 -11.58 -8.76
CA ALA A 79 -9.24 -10.60 -9.44
C ALA A 79 -9.87 -11.21 -10.70
N LEU A 80 -10.71 -10.43 -11.40
CA LEU A 80 -11.31 -10.83 -12.69
C LEU A 80 -10.50 -10.30 -13.86
N TYR A 81 -10.22 -11.18 -14.82
CA TYR A 81 -9.47 -10.88 -16.04
C TYR A 81 -10.30 -11.17 -17.30
N ASP A 82 -10.29 -10.24 -18.25
CA ASP A 82 -10.86 -10.42 -19.59
C ASP A 82 -9.74 -10.74 -20.57
N GLU A 83 -9.61 -12.01 -20.97
CA GLU A 83 -8.54 -12.46 -21.88
C GLU A 83 -8.65 -11.83 -23.28
N ASN A 84 -9.87 -11.47 -23.73
CA ASN A 84 -10.08 -10.86 -25.05
C ASN A 84 -9.61 -9.41 -25.06
N LYS A 85 -9.95 -8.65 -24.01
CA LYS A 85 -9.54 -7.25 -23.86
C LYS A 85 -8.14 -7.10 -23.29
N LYS A 86 -7.59 -8.17 -22.70
CA LYS A 86 -6.35 -8.17 -21.92
C LYS A 86 -6.37 -7.17 -20.77
N LEU A 87 -7.51 -7.07 -20.08
CA LEU A 87 -7.74 -6.07 -19.03
C LEU A 87 -8.21 -6.76 -17.74
N TRP A 88 -7.72 -6.24 -16.62
CA TRP A 88 -8.23 -6.58 -15.30
C TRP A 88 -9.29 -5.59 -14.86
N TYR A 89 -10.26 -6.06 -14.08
CA TYR A 89 -11.27 -5.19 -13.50
C TYR A 89 -10.94 -4.83 -12.05
N ALA A 90 -11.10 -3.55 -11.72
CA ALA A 90 -11.03 -3.07 -10.35
C ALA A 90 -12.14 -3.73 -9.50
N PRO A 91 -11.91 -3.92 -8.18
CA PRO A 91 -12.86 -4.65 -7.31
C PRO A 91 -14.23 -3.97 -7.19
N ASN A 92 -14.30 -2.64 -7.34
CA ASN A 92 -15.55 -1.88 -7.36
C ASN A 92 -16.21 -1.76 -8.74
N GLN A 93 -15.66 -2.38 -9.80
CA GLN A 93 -16.30 -2.37 -11.12
C GLN A 93 -17.68 -3.01 -11.02
N VAL A 94 -18.70 -2.29 -11.46
CA VAL A 94 -20.08 -2.79 -11.55
C VAL A 94 -20.32 -3.35 -12.96
N PHE A 95 -20.80 -4.59 -13.03
CA PHE A 95 -21.27 -5.24 -14.24
C PHE A 95 -22.80 -5.20 -14.26
N LYS A 96 -23.36 -4.57 -15.29
CA LYS A 96 -24.80 -4.59 -15.57
C LYS A 96 -25.09 -5.67 -16.59
N VAL A 97 -25.70 -6.75 -16.14
CA VAL A 97 -26.02 -7.92 -16.97
C VAL A 97 -27.46 -7.78 -17.46
N GLU A 98 -27.59 -7.59 -18.77
CA GLU A 98 -28.85 -7.47 -19.49
C GLU A 98 -28.92 -8.60 -20.54
N GLU A 99 -30.09 -8.82 -21.14
CA GLU A 99 -30.31 -9.92 -22.11
C GLU A 99 -29.33 -9.93 -23.31
N LYS A 100 -28.73 -8.77 -23.65
CA LYS A 100 -27.75 -8.63 -24.74
C LYS A 100 -26.30 -8.53 -24.27
N SER A 101 -26.06 -8.52 -22.96
CA SER A 101 -24.70 -8.48 -22.40
C SER A 101 -23.94 -9.77 -22.72
N SER A 102 -22.62 -9.67 -22.88
CA SER A 102 -21.75 -10.83 -23.12
C SER A 102 -20.39 -10.55 -22.46
N PHE A 103 -20.25 -10.98 -21.21
CA PHE A 103 -19.01 -10.88 -20.45
C PHE A 103 -18.40 -12.26 -20.24
N LYS A 104 -17.17 -12.47 -20.70
CA LYS A 104 -16.40 -13.68 -20.44
C LYS A 104 -15.17 -13.35 -19.61
N LEU A 105 -15.26 -13.62 -18.31
CA LEU A 105 -14.27 -13.25 -17.32
C LEU A 105 -13.59 -14.52 -16.78
N HIS A 106 -12.32 -14.40 -16.39
CA HIS A 106 -11.57 -15.46 -15.72
C HIS A 106 -11.27 -15.02 -14.30
N TYR A 107 -11.61 -15.87 -13.33
CA TYR A 107 -11.13 -15.70 -11.96
C TYR A 107 -9.64 -16.06 -11.93
N ARG A 108 -8.78 -15.13 -11.53
CA ARG A 108 -7.33 -15.28 -11.75
C ARG A 108 -6.54 -14.69 -10.59
N MET A 109 -5.50 -15.39 -10.16
CA MET A 109 -4.53 -14.84 -9.21
C MET A 109 -3.74 -13.74 -9.90
N ARG A 110 -3.79 -12.55 -9.33
CA ARG A 110 -3.19 -11.32 -9.88
C ARG A 110 -1.97 -10.88 -9.08
N TYR A 111 -2.07 -10.91 -7.75
CA TYR A 111 -1.03 -10.41 -6.86
C TYR A 111 -0.07 -11.54 -6.50
N TYR A 112 1.15 -11.46 -7.03
CA TYR A 112 2.15 -12.52 -6.95
C TYR A 112 3.45 -12.02 -6.31
N PHE A 113 4.06 -12.86 -5.49
CA PHE A 113 5.36 -12.59 -4.87
C PHE A 113 6.35 -13.67 -5.28
N THR A 114 7.38 -13.30 -6.05
CA THR A 114 8.41 -14.23 -6.52
C THR A 114 9.11 -14.90 -5.33
N ASN A 115 9.42 -16.19 -5.46
CA ASN A 115 10.03 -17.01 -4.42
C ASN A 115 9.21 -17.13 -3.11
N TRP A 116 7.88 -17.02 -3.19
CA TRP A 116 6.97 -17.34 -2.07
C TRP A 116 7.14 -18.79 -1.56
N HIS A 117 7.63 -19.69 -2.41
CA HIS A 117 7.90 -21.09 -2.08
C HIS A 117 9.25 -21.30 -1.37
N GLY A 118 10.15 -20.32 -1.39
CA GLY A 118 11.43 -20.35 -0.67
C GLY A 118 12.42 -21.41 -1.17
N THR A 119 12.32 -21.83 -2.43
CA THR A 119 13.25 -22.84 -3.00
C THR A 119 14.40 -22.22 -3.78
N SER A 120 14.35 -20.93 -4.08
CA SER A 120 15.48 -20.20 -4.65
C SER A 120 16.33 -19.62 -3.55
N GLU A 121 17.64 -19.89 -3.59
CA GLU A 121 18.63 -19.30 -2.67
C GLU A 121 19.08 -17.89 -3.11
N SER A 122 18.89 -17.55 -4.40
CA SER A 122 19.34 -16.27 -4.95
C SER A 122 18.40 -15.10 -4.69
N GLU A 123 17.13 -15.40 -4.38
CA GLU A 123 16.08 -14.42 -4.11
C GLU A 123 15.64 -14.55 -2.64
N PRO A 124 15.29 -13.46 -1.94
CA PRO A 124 14.77 -13.56 -0.59
C PRO A 124 13.43 -14.31 -0.60
N SER A 125 13.22 -15.21 0.36
CA SER A 125 11.92 -15.85 0.55
C SER A 125 10.90 -14.84 1.07
N VAL A 126 9.61 -15.11 0.81
CA VAL A 126 8.50 -14.20 1.13
C VAL A 126 7.43 -14.96 1.92
N TRP A 127 6.93 -14.36 2.99
CA TRP A 127 5.95 -14.97 3.90
C TRP A 127 4.97 -13.94 4.47
N ARG A 128 3.84 -14.38 5.02
CA ARG A 128 2.95 -13.53 5.83
C ARG A 128 3.52 -13.36 7.23
N HIS A 129 3.27 -12.20 7.84
CA HIS A 129 3.64 -12.00 9.24
C HIS A 129 2.94 -13.01 10.16
N SER A 130 3.68 -13.45 11.19
CA SER A 130 3.18 -14.35 12.23
C SER A 130 3.37 -13.69 13.60
N PRO A 131 2.49 -13.94 14.58
CA PRO A 131 2.74 -13.54 15.96
C PRO A 131 4.05 -14.16 16.45
N ARG A 132 4.95 -13.37 17.04
CA ARG A 132 6.19 -13.88 17.66
C ARG A 132 5.82 -14.76 18.85
N LYS A 133 6.19 -16.04 18.82
CA LYS A 133 6.20 -16.87 20.04
C LYS A 133 7.45 -16.48 20.82
N ALA A 134 7.29 -15.86 21.99
CA ALA A 134 8.39 -15.69 22.93
C ALA A 134 8.87 -17.07 23.39
N LYS A 135 9.84 -17.67 22.68
CA LYS A 135 10.65 -18.75 23.21
C LYS A 135 12.10 -18.34 23.15
N ALA A 136 12.68 -18.28 24.34
CA ALA A 136 14.08 -18.09 24.62
C ALA A 136 14.89 -19.27 24.02
N TYR A 137 16.08 -18.94 23.53
CA TYR A 137 17.17 -19.87 23.21
C TYR A 137 16.79 -21.09 22.35
N ASP A 138 16.64 -20.91 21.04
CA ASP A 138 17.09 -21.96 20.12
C ASP A 138 17.52 -21.37 18.76
N LYS A 139 18.85 -21.36 18.53
CA LYS A 139 19.47 -21.01 17.26
C LYS A 139 19.37 -22.20 16.30
N LYS A 140 18.19 -22.43 15.71
CA LYS A 140 18.06 -23.19 14.46
C LYS A 140 17.05 -22.49 13.56
N LEU A 141 17.57 -21.76 12.57
CA LEU A 141 16.82 -20.97 11.61
C LEU A 141 15.87 -21.85 10.78
N ALA A 142 14.57 -21.74 11.06
CA ALA A 142 13.48 -22.03 10.13
C ALA A 142 12.82 -20.68 9.76
N PRO A 143 12.23 -20.52 8.57
CA PRO A 143 11.72 -19.23 8.11
C PRO A 143 10.66 -18.67 9.07
N GLU A 144 10.88 -17.45 9.56
CA GLU A 144 10.03 -16.75 10.53
C GLU A 144 8.73 -16.23 9.88
N GLY A 145 7.80 -17.11 9.49
CA GLY A 145 6.55 -16.66 8.87
C GLY A 145 5.51 -17.73 8.53
N THR A 146 4.30 -17.28 8.19
CA THR A 146 3.22 -18.15 7.68
C THR A 146 3.23 -18.16 6.15
N PRO A 147 2.94 -19.29 5.47
CA PRO A 147 2.86 -19.32 4.00
C PRO A 147 1.87 -18.29 3.43
N ILE A 148 2.18 -17.74 2.26
CA ILE A 148 1.30 -16.77 1.57
C ILE A 148 0.02 -17.45 1.07
N LEU A 149 0.16 -18.68 0.55
CA LEU A 149 -0.90 -19.45 -0.10
C LEU A 149 -1.40 -20.58 0.79
N ASP A 150 -2.72 -20.78 0.84
CA ASP A 150 -3.34 -22.01 1.31
C ASP A 150 -3.30 -23.12 0.24
N GLY A 151 -3.78 -24.32 0.61
CA GLY A 151 -3.72 -25.50 -0.26
C GLY A 151 -4.50 -25.34 -1.58
N ASP A 152 -5.70 -24.75 -1.50
CA ASP A 152 -6.59 -24.54 -2.65
C ASP A 152 -6.06 -23.41 -3.56
N SER A 153 -5.50 -22.35 -2.99
CA SER A 153 -4.83 -21.29 -3.76
C SER A 153 -3.60 -21.82 -4.50
N LEU A 154 -2.85 -22.76 -3.91
CA LEU A 154 -1.74 -23.45 -4.57
C LEU A 154 -2.20 -24.33 -5.74
N GLU A 155 -3.30 -25.07 -5.57
CA GLU A 155 -3.91 -25.84 -6.67
C GLU A 155 -4.34 -24.91 -7.81
N TYR A 156 -4.96 -23.78 -7.46
CA TYR A 156 -5.44 -22.81 -8.45
C TYR A 156 -4.30 -22.17 -9.26
N ILE A 157 -3.27 -21.65 -8.60
CA ILE A 157 -2.13 -21.01 -9.31
C ILE A 157 -1.32 -22.03 -10.12
N PHE A 158 -1.28 -23.30 -9.70
CA PHE A 158 -0.68 -24.36 -10.49
C PHE A 158 -1.45 -24.58 -11.81
N ALA A 159 -2.78 -24.73 -11.75
CA ALA A 159 -3.60 -24.88 -12.95
C ALA A 159 -3.54 -23.63 -13.85
N GLN A 160 -3.57 -22.44 -13.26
CA GLN A 160 -3.37 -21.17 -13.97
C GLN A 160 -1.99 -21.11 -14.66
N GLY A 161 -0.91 -21.48 -13.97
CA GLY A 161 0.44 -21.49 -14.52
C GLY A 161 0.61 -22.48 -15.67
N GLN A 162 -0.02 -23.66 -15.59
CA GLN A 162 -0.07 -24.62 -16.70
C GLN A 162 -0.77 -24.02 -17.92
N TYR A 163 -1.94 -23.40 -17.73
CA TYR A 163 -2.67 -22.71 -18.79
C TYR A 163 -1.82 -21.60 -19.42
N ASP A 164 -1.18 -20.77 -18.60
CA ASP A 164 -0.36 -19.65 -19.04
C ASP A 164 0.84 -20.10 -19.89
N LEU A 165 1.52 -21.17 -19.48
CA LEU A 165 2.64 -21.72 -20.23
C LEU A 165 2.19 -22.26 -21.59
N VAL A 166 1.12 -23.05 -21.61
CA VAL A 166 0.62 -23.70 -22.82
C VAL A 166 0.07 -22.67 -23.81
N LYS A 167 -0.75 -21.73 -23.33
CA LYS A 167 -1.37 -20.67 -24.15
C LYS A 167 -0.44 -19.52 -24.49
N GLY A 168 0.74 -19.47 -23.87
CA GLY A 168 1.74 -18.43 -24.11
C GLY A 168 1.40 -17.09 -23.47
N LEU A 169 0.58 -17.08 -22.41
CA LEU A 169 0.40 -15.91 -21.54
C LEU A 169 1.64 -15.67 -20.66
N ALA A 170 2.36 -16.75 -20.31
CA ALA A 170 3.70 -16.70 -19.72
C ALA A 170 4.73 -17.12 -20.78
N PRO A 171 5.21 -16.20 -21.64
CA PRO A 171 6.11 -16.55 -22.74
C PRO A 171 7.46 -17.01 -22.20
N ILE A 172 8.02 -18.07 -22.79
CA ILE A 172 9.38 -18.54 -22.48
C ILE A 172 10.43 -17.45 -22.73
N ARG A 173 11.50 -17.45 -21.94
CA ARG A 173 12.61 -16.50 -22.08
C ARG A 173 13.30 -16.61 -23.44
N ASP A 174 13.88 -15.50 -23.90
CA ASP A 174 14.65 -15.51 -25.15
C ASP A 174 15.98 -16.24 -24.91
N PRO A 175 16.39 -17.17 -25.80
CA PRO A 175 17.69 -17.81 -25.71
C PRO A 175 18.80 -16.81 -26.03
N LYS A 176 19.88 -16.82 -25.23
CA LYS A 176 21.06 -15.98 -25.48
C LYS A 176 22.01 -16.60 -26.51
N ASN A 177 21.96 -17.92 -26.68
CA ASN A 177 22.79 -18.69 -27.61
C ASN A 177 22.09 -20.00 -28.02
N ASP A 178 22.64 -20.72 -29.01
CA ASP A 178 22.05 -21.96 -29.54
C ASP A 178 21.98 -23.10 -28.50
N GLN A 179 22.88 -23.11 -27.52
CA GLN A 179 22.89 -24.10 -26.44
C GLN A 179 21.68 -23.89 -25.51
N GLU A 180 21.37 -22.64 -25.16
CA GLU A 180 20.20 -22.29 -24.35
C GLU A 180 18.88 -22.63 -25.05
N VAL A 181 18.82 -22.63 -26.39
CA VAL A 181 17.63 -23.09 -27.13
C VAL A 181 17.27 -24.52 -26.75
N HIS A 182 18.26 -25.42 -26.73
CA HIS A 182 18.04 -26.82 -26.38
C HIS A 182 17.75 -27.02 -24.89
N GLU A 183 18.34 -26.20 -24.02
CA GLU A 183 18.06 -26.23 -22.58
C GLU A 183 16.62 -25.81 -22.29
N ILE A 184 16.14 -24.71 -22.86
CA ILE A 184 14.76 -24.24 -22.71
C ILE A 184 13.77 -25.29 -23.23
N GLU A 185 14.07 -25.96 -24.34
CA GLU A 185 13.26 -27.06 -24.85
C GLU A 185 13.18 -28.24 -23.88
N ASN A 186 14.32 -28.64 -23.30
CA ASN A 186 14.37 -29.72 -22.32
C ASN A 186 13.65 -29.36 -21.03
N GLU A 187 13.77 -28.12 -20.54
CA GLU A 187 13.01 -27.61 -19.40
C GLU A 187 11.50 -27.67 -19.69
N CYS A 188 11.05 -27.25 -20.87
CA CYS A 188 9.63 -27.39 -21.26
C CYS A 188 9.17 -28.86 -21.27
N LEU A 189 10.00 -29.80 -21.72
CA LEU A 189 9.70 -31.23 -21.63
C LEU A 189 9.66 -31.70 -20.17
N GLY A 190 10.53 -31.19 -19.31
CA GLY A 190 10.52 -31.43 -17.86
C GLY A 190 9.22 -30.93 -17.22
N MET A 191 8.75 -29.74 -17.59
CA MET A 191 7.45 -29.20 -17.19
C MET A 191 6.30 -30.11 -17.59
N ALA A 192 6.33 -30.66 -18.82
CA ALA A 192 5.34 -31.64 -19.26
C ALA A 192 5.39 -32.94 -18.43
N VAL A 193 6.59 -33.41 -18.04
CA VAL A 193 6.74 -34.57 -17.15
C VAL A 193 6.15 -34.30 -15.77
N LEU A 194 6.40 -33.12 -15.19
CA LEU A 194 5.83 -32.73 -13.89
C LEU A 194 4.30 -32.69 -13.94
N ALA A 195 3.73 -32.07 -14.98
CA ALA A 195 2.28 -31.98 -15.17
C ALA A 195 1.62 -33.36 -15.32
N ILE A 196 2.16 -34.22 -16.19
CA ILE A 196 1.62 -35.56 -16.42
C ILE A 196 1.76 -36.45 -15.18
N SER A 197 2.87 -36.32 -14.46
CA SER A 197 3.10 -37.10 -13.23
C SER A 197 2.15 -36.64 -12.11
N HIS A 198 1.90 -35.33 -11.99
CA HIS A 198 0.90 -34.80 -11.08
C HIS A 198 -0.50 -35.35 -11.38
N ASP A 199 -0.93 -35.31 -12.65
CA ASP A 199 -2.23 -35.83 -13.07
C ASP A 199 -2.37 -37.34 -12.84
N ALA A 200 -1.28 -38.09 -13.04
CA ALA A 200 -1.24 -39.53 -12.76
C ALA A 200 -1.45 -39.82 -11.27
N ILE A 201 -0.72 -39.12 -10.39
CA ILE A 201 -0.87 -39.26 -8.94
C ILE A 201 -2.28 -38.88 -8.49
N ARG A 202 -2.83 -37.77 -9.01
CA ARG A 202 -4.19 -37.30 -8.68
C ARG A 202 -5.26 -38.32 -9.08
N LYS A 203 -5.07 -39.03 -10.20
CA LYS A 203 -5.96 -40.08 -10.70
C LYS A 203 -5.66 -41.47 -10.13
N ASN A 204 -4.72 -41.59 -9.18
CA ASN A 204 -4.23 -42.86 -8.63
C ASN A 204 -3.75 -43.87 -9.71
N LEU A 205 -3.19 -43.37 -10.81
CA LEU A 205 -2.63 -44.19 -11.88
C LEU A 205 -1.15 -44.48 -11.62
N LYS A 206 -0.72 -45.74 -11.74
CA LYS A 206 0.70 -46.13 -11.64
C LYS A 206 1.25 -46.46 -13.02
N LEU A 207 2.50 -46.12 -13.34
CA LEU A 207 3.12 -46.64 -14.57
C LEU A 207 3.23 -48.17 -14.48
N PRO A 208 2.77 -48.96 -15.48
CA PRO A 208 2.55 -48.61 -16.90
C PRO A 208 1.10 -48.27 -17.33
N GLU A 209 0.19 -47.96 -16.41
CA GLU A 209 -1.24 -47.70 -16.67
C GLU A 209 -1.52 -46.35 -17.39
N LEU A 210 -0.49 -45.53 -17.63
CA LEU A 210 -0.64 -44.34 -18.46
C LEU A 210 -1.01 -44.73 -19.90
N PRO A 211 -1.96 -44.02 -20.54
CA PRO A 211 -2.34 -44.30 -21.92
C PRO A 211 -1.11 -44.35 -22.84
N LYS A 212 -1.02 -45.35 -23.73
CA LYS A 212 0.11 -45.49 -24.68
C LYS A 212 0.30 -44.24 -25.57
N ASP A 213 -0.77 -43.44 -25.72
CA ASP A 213 -0.82 -42.19 -26.48
C ASP A 213 -0.51 -40.94 -25.65
N THR A 214 -0.01 -41.08 -24.42
CA THR A 214 0.39 -39.94 -23.56
C THR A 214 1.44 -39.11 -24.30
N SER A 215 1.09 -37.85 -24.58
CA SER A 215 1.89 -36.94 -25.40
C SER A 215 2.19 -35.64 -24.65
N TYR A 216 3.45 -35.22 -24.67
CA TYR A 216 3.88 -33.93 -24.13
C TYR A 216 3.26 -32.72 -24.85
N ARG A 217 2.69 -32.92 -26.06
CA ARG A 217 2.27 -31.84 -26.96
C ARG A 217 1.20 -30.90 -26.42
N HIS A 218 0.44 -31.32 -25.41
CA HIS A 218 -0.61 -30.51 -24.77
C HIS A 218 -0.14 -29.83 -23.47
N TYR A 219 1.09 -30.09 -23.05
CA TYR A 219 1.67 -29.61 -21.78
C TYR A 219 2.89 -28.70 -21.98
N ILE A 220 3.22 -28.39 -23.24
CA ILE A 220 4.29 -27.45 -23.62
C ILE A 220 3.67 -26.23 -24.32
N PRO A 221 4.38 -25.09 -24.41
CA PRO A 221 3.91 -23.92 -25.13
C PRO A 221 3.46 -24.24 -26.56
N GLU A 222 2.31 -23.71 -26.98
CA GLU A 222 1.76 -23.92 -28.33
C GLU A 222 2.73 -23.44 -29.43
N THR A 223 3.48 -22.37 -29.16
CA THR A 223 4.55 -21.84 -30.02
C THR A 223 5.67 -22.87 -30.22
N LEU A 224 6.17 -23.47 -29.13
CA LEU A 224 7.19 -24.52 -29.18
C LEU A 224 6.65 -25.78 -29.87
N ASN A 225 5.43 -26.19 -29.58
CA ASN A 225 4.78 -27.32 -30.24
C ASN A 225 4.70 -27.10 -31.76
N LYS A 226 4.35 -25.89 -32.20
CA LYS A 226 4.35 -25.51 -33.63
C LYS A 226 5.75 -25.62 -34.24
N THR A 227 6.79 -25.13 -33.56
CA THR A 227 8.19 -25.24 -33.99
C THR A 227 8.62 -26.70 -34.11
N ILE A 228 8.32 -27.55 -33.13
CA ILE A 228 8.66 -28.98 -33.15
C ILE A 228 7.94 -29.69 -34.31
N ARG A 229 6.68 -29.37 -34.60
CA ARG A 229 5.92 -29.95 -35.73
C ARG A 229 6.57 -29.65 -37.08
N GLN A 230 7.21 -28.49 -37.23
CA GLN A 230 7.89 -28.07 -38.46
C GLN A 230 9.27 -28.72 -38.66
N ARG A 231 9.87 -29.33 -37.62
CA ARG A 231 11.16 -30.04 -37.73
C ARG A 231 11.05 -31.35 -38.49
N ASN A 232 12.17 -31.90 -38.95
CA ASN A 232 12.21 -33.17 -39.67
C ASN A 232 11.71 -34.36 -38.81
N PHE A 233 11.32 -35.45 -39.48
CA PHE A 233 10.71 -36.62 -38.84
C PHE A 233 11.59 -37.28 -37.76
N LEU A 234 12.89 -37.43 -38.03
CA LEU A 234 13.84 -38.05 -37.10
C LEU A 234 14.00 -37.22 -35.82
N THR A 235 14.07 -35.89 -35.94
CA THR A 235 14.15 -34.99 -34.79
C THR A 235 12.89 -35.08 -33.92
N ARG A 236 11.70 -35.19 -34.53
CA ARG A 236 10.44 -35.36 -33.78
C ARG A 236 10.40 -36.69 -33.02
N ILE A 237 10.89 -37.78 -33.63
CA ILE A 237 11.01 -39.08 -32.94
C ILE A 237 12.00 -38.98 -31.78
N ARG A 238 13.16 -38.36 -31.99
CA ARG A 238 14.18 -38.16 -30.96
C ARG A 238 13.60 -37.44 -29.74
N ILE A 239 12.93 -36.30 -29.95
CA ILE A 239 12.30 -35.53 -28.87
C ILE A 239 11.26 -36.36 -28.12
N ASN A 240 10.42 -37.11 -28.83
CA ASN A 240 9.41 -37.96 -28.21
C ASN A 240 10.03 -39.10 -27.37
N ASN A 241 11.13 -39.69 -27.83
CA ASN A 241 11.85 -40.73 -27.10
C ASN A 241 12.53 -40.17 -25.85
N VAL A 242 13.13 -38.98 -25.93
CA VAL A 242 13.70 -38.26 -24.77
C VAL A 242 12.61 -38.00 -23.72
N PHE A 243 11.46 -37.48 -24.14
CA PHE A 243 10.31 -37.27 -23.24
C PHE A 243 9.87 -38.58 -22.56
N LYS A 244 9.68 -39.66 -23.34
CA LYS A 244 9.28 -40.96 -22.78
C LYS A 244 10.31 -41.53 -21.81
N HIS A 245 11.60 -41.33 -22.08
CA HIS A 245 12.67 -41.72 -21.18
C HIS A 245 12.59 -40.94 -19.86
N PHE A 246 12.50 -39.61 -19.91
CA PHE A 246 12.37 -38.78 -18.71
C PHE A 246 11.12 -39.10 -17.90
N LEU A 247 9.96 -39.29 -18.55
CA LEU A 247 8.73 -39.64 -17.87
C LEU A 247 8.87 -40.97 -17.11
N LYS A 248 9.45 -42.00 -17.76
CA LYS A 248 9.67 -43.31 -17.15
C LYS A 248 10.68 -43.24 -16.01
N GLU A 249 11.79 -42.56 -16.21
CA GLU A 249 12.85 -42.44 -15.21
C GLU A 249 12.37 -41.67 -13.98
N PHE A 250 11.71 -40.54 -14.17
CA PHE A 250 11.20 -39.70 -13.08
C PHE A 250 10.17 -40.46 -12.23
N ASN A 251 9.22 -41.15 -12.85
CA ASN A 251 8.22 -41.91 -12.10
C ASN A 251 8.80 -43.14 -11.40
N ASN A 252 9.65 -43.92 -12.07
CA ASN A 252 10.18 -45.16 -11.50
C ASN A 252 11.27 -44.92 -10.45
N LYS A 253 12.15 -43.92 -10.64
CA LYS A 253 13.29 -43.67 -9.75
C LYS A 253 13.04 -42.55 -8.76
N THR A 254 12.32 -41.49 -9.14
CA THR A 254 12.17 -40.30 -8.29
C THR A 254 10.87 -40.36 -7.48
N ILE A 255 9.74 -40.71 -8.10
CA ILE A 255 8.45 -40.78 -7.40
C ILE A 255 8.30 -42.06 -6.56
N CYS A 256 8.75 -43.21 -7.05
CA CYS A 256 8.64 -44.47 -6.29
C CYS A 256 9.69 -44.60 -5.16
N ASN A 257 10.90 -44.04 -5.33
CA ASN A 257 11.97 -44.19 -4.32
C ASN A 257 12.06 -43.02 -3.34
N ASN A 258 11.63 -41.81 -3.74
CA ASN A 258 11.52 -40.66 -2.84
C ASN A 258 10.04 -40.32 -2.67
N SER A 259 9.60 -40.02 -1.45
CA SER A 259 8.22 -39.65 -1.12
C SER A 259 7.83 -38.25 -1.66
N VAL A 260 7.88 -38.06 -2.98
CA VAL A 260 7.50 -36.81 -3.66
C VAL A 260 6.00 -36.66 -3.60
N SER A 261 5.52 -35.62 -2.92
CA SER A 261 4.10 -35.34 -2.79
C SER A 261 3.56 -34.58 -4.02
N PRO A 262 2.24 -34.59 -4.28
CA PRO A 262 1.63 -33.73 -5.29
C PRO A 262 1.97 -32.24 -5.08
N ARG A 263 2.10 -31.82 -3.82
CA ARG A 263 2.49 -30.46 -3.46
C ARG A 263 3.89 -30.11 -3.96
N ASP A 264 4.85 -31.02 -3.84
CA ASP A 264 6.23 -30.80 -4.28
C ASP A 264 6.32 -30.64 -5.79
N LEU A 265 5.52 -31.41 -6.54
CA LEU A 265 5.44 -31.27 -8.00
C LEU A 265 4.89 -29.90 -8.41
N LYS A 266 3.83 -29.42 -7.73
CA LYS A 266 3.24 -28.09 -7.98
C LYS A 266 4.24 -26.97 -7.68
N VAL A 267 4.90 -27.03 -6.52
CA VAL A 267 5.93 -26.06 -6.13
C VAL A 267 7.08 -26.08 -7.12
N LYS A 268 7.58 -27.27 -7.50
CA LYS A 268 8.66 -27.39 -8.48
C LYS A 268 8.27 -26.78 -9.83
N TYR A 269 7.08 -27.09 -10.33
CA TYR A 269 6.56 -26.53 -11.58
C TYR A 269 6.53 -25.00 -11.54
N LEU A 270 5.94 -24.41 -10.49
CA LEU A 270 5.81 -22.96 -10.35
C LEU A 270 7.19 -22.28 -10.15
N SER A 271 8.09 -22.88 -9.38
CA SER A 271 9.46 -22.36 -9.24
C SER A 271 10.23 -22.38 -10.56
N THR A 272 10.00 -23.38 -11.42
CA THR A 272 10.59 -23.42 -12.76
C THR A 272 9.94 -22.38 -13.68
N MET A 273 8.63 -22.10 -13.55
CA MET A 273 7.95 -21.04 -14.31
C MET A 273 8.61 -19.67 -14.09
N GLU A 274 8.95 -19.33 -12.84
CA GLU A 274 9.62 -18.06 -12.50
C GLU A 274 10.94 -17.84 -13.26
N ILE A 275 11.66 -18.93 -13.57
CA ILE A 275 12.98 -18.88 -14.20
C ILE A 275 12.90 -19.11 -15.72
N LEU A 276 11.95 -19.92 -16.18
CA LEU A 276 11.79 -20.33 -17.57
C LEU A 276 11.08 -19.27 -18.43
N THR A 277 10.20 -18.48 -17.82
CA THR A 277 9.35 -17.52 -18.52
C THR A 277 9.79 -16.07 -18.27
N LYS A 278 9.38 -15.14 -19.15
CA LYS A 278 9.68 -13.73 -19.01
C LYS A 278 8.71 -13.10 -18.03
N HIS A 279 9.24 -12.47 -16.98
CA HIS A 279 8.49 -11.61 -16.08
C HIS A 279 7.24 -12.27 -15.47
N TYR A 280 7.33 -13.55 -15.09
CA TYR A 280 6.22 -14.26 -14.44
C TYR A 280 5.78 -13.53 -13.16
N GLY A 281 4.48 -13.29 -13.01
CA GLY A 281 3.93 -12.53 -11.88
C GLY A 281 4.12 -11.01 -11.96
N ALA A 282 4.62 -10.48 -13.09
CA ALA A 282 4.67 -9.05 -13.35
C ALA A 282 3.59 -8.61 -14.34
N GLU A 283 3.09 -7.38 -14.19
CA GLU A 283 2.32 -6.70 -15.21
C GLU A 283 3.14 -5.52 -15.76
N ILE A 284 3.16 -5.37 -17.09
CA ILE A 284 3.90 -4.32 -17.80
C ILE A 284 2.89 -3.49 -18.59
N PHE A 285 2.92 -2.17 -18.38
CA PHE A 285 2.07 -1.20 -19.03
C PHE A 285 2.90 -0.32 -19.97
N GLU A 286 2.38 -0.07 -21.17
CA GLU A 286 3.02 0.82 -22.13
C GLU A 286 2.41 2.21 -22.08
N THR A 287 3.26 3.24 -22.11
CA THR A 287 2.81 4.63 -22.16
C THR A 287 3.64 5.46 -23.13
N SER A 288 2.99 6.37 -23.85
CA SER A 288 3.65 7.40 -24.68
C SER A 288 4.01 8.65 -23.89
N PHE A 289 3.52 8.77 -22.65
CA PHE A 289 3.76 9.90 -21.77
C PHE A 289 4.13 9.38 -20.39
N LEU A 290 5.36 9.65 -19.96
CA LEU A 290 5.83 9.35 -18.62
C LEU A 290 6.58 10.57 -18.09
N LEU A 291 6.06 11.16 -17.02
CA LEU A 291 6.68 12.26 -16.31
C LEU A 291 7.06 11.76 -14.93
N ILE A 292 8.34 11.89 -14.58
CA ILE A 292 8.83 11.61 -13.24
C ILE A 292 9.47 12.88 -12.73
N SER A 293 8.85 13.43 -11.69
CA SER A 293 9.34 14.61 -11.00
C SER A 293 10.43 14.16 -10.01
N ALA A 294 11.69 14.39 -10.33
CA ALA A 294 12.74 14.55 -9.33
C ALA A 294 12.87 16.07 -9.08
N GLU A 295 12.82 16.50 -7.82
CA GLU A 295 12.93 17.94 -7.51
C GLU A 295 14.27 18.47 -8.09
N ASN A 296 14.16 19.46 -8.99
CA ASN A 296 15.20 20.14 -9.79
C ASN A 296 15.52 19.64 -11.22
N GLU A 297 15.03 18.47 -11.64
CA GLU A 297 14.97 18.13 -13.06
C GLU A 297 13.55 17.68 -13.37
N ILE A 298 12.79 18.55 -14.05
CA ILE A 298 11.73 18.04 -14.90
C ILE A 298 12.46 17.28 -16.00
N ASN A 299 12.77 16.01 -15.75
CA ASN A 299 13.05 15.05 -16.80
C ASN A 299 11.72 14.79 -17.48
N LYS A 300 11.33 15.79 -18.28
CA LYS A 300 10.34 15.67 -19.34
C LYS A 300 10.98 14.71 -20.31
N PHE A 301 10.71 13.44 -20.08
CA PHE A 301 10.79 12.42 -21.09
C PHE A 301 9.59 12.63 -22.05
N ASN A 302 9.53 13.82 -22.64
CA ASN A 302 8.77 14.03 -23.86
C ASN A 302 9.54 13.26 -24.90
N GLY A 303 9.12 12.02 -25.11
CA GLY A 303 9.45 11.34 -26.33
C GLY A 303 9.17 12.28 -27.48
N GLY A 304 10.16 12.49 -28.36
CA GLY A 304 9.78 12.80 -29.74
C GLY A 304 8.77 11.75 -30.20
N ASP A 305 7.91 12.05 -31.18
CA ASP A 305 6.69 11.30 -31.57
C ASP A 305 6.76 9.74 -31.63
N ASN A 306 7.94 9.12 -31.48
CA ASN A 306 8.20 7.68 -31.47
C ASN A 306 8.76 7.05 -30.16
N GLU A 307 9.07 7.78 -29.08
CA GLU A 307 9.59 7.15 -27.84
C GLU A 307 8.43 6.68 -26.93
N LYS A 308 8.43 5.39 -26.55
CA LYS A 308 7.47 4.77 -25.61
C LYS A 308 8.19 4.31 -24.36
N TYR A 309 7.49 4.27 -23.22
CA TYR A 309 8.00 3.76 -21.95
C TYR A 309 7.24 2.51 -21.53
N GLU A 310 7.92 1.67 -20.77
CA GLU A 310 7.32 0.52 -20.09
C GLU A 310 7.36 0.77 -18.58
N VAL A 311 6.24 0.55 -17.91
CA VAL A 311 6.10 0.60 -16.45
C VAL A 311 5.76 -0.80 -15.97
N MET A 312 6.62 -1.39 -15.15
CA MET A 312 6.46 -2.72 -14.58
C MET A 312 6.07 -2.63 -13.11
N VAL A 313 5.12 -3.46 -12.70
CA VAL A 313 4.72 -3.59 -11.30
C VAL A 313 4.89 -5.04 -10.85
N THR A 314 5.61 -5.25 -9.75
CA THR A 314 5.82 -6.57 -9.14
C THR A 314 5.70 -6.49 -7.61
N GLY A 315 5.24 -7.57 -6.97
CA GLY A 315 5.10 -7.62 -5.51
C GLY A 315 6.43 -7.41 -4.77
N ASN A 316 7.54 -7.96 -5.29
CA ASN A 316 8.84 -7.91 -4.61
C ASN A 316 9.56 -6.57 -4.80
N ASN A 317 9.47 -5.95 -6.00
CA ASN A 317 10.30 -4.79 -6.34
C ASN A 317 9.54 -3.46 -6.40
N GLY A 318 8.21 -3.47 -6.44
CA GLY A 318 7.38 -2.27 -6.52
C GLY A 318 7.15 -1.81 -7.95
N ILE A 319 7.19 -0.50 -8.15
CA ILE A 319 6.97 0.17 -9.43
C ILE A 319 8.31 0.52 -10.05
N GLN A 320 8.57 -0.03 -11.23
CA GLN A 320 9.77 0.19 -12.02
C GLN A 320 9.41 0.70 -13.41
N TRP A 321 10.33 1.38 -14.09
CA TRP A 321 10.11 1.90 -15.43
C TRP A 321 11.38 1.90 -16.28
N ARG A 322 11.23 1.87 -17.61
CA ARG A 322 12.33 2.02 -18.58
C ARG A 322 11.85 2.61 -19.90
N LEU A 323 12.79 3.05 -20.73
CA LEU A 323 12.50 3.38 -22.13
C LEU A 323 12.32 2.09 -22.93
N LYS A 324 11.22 1.96 -23.67
CA LYS A 324 10.91 0.74 -24.43
C LYS A 324 12.01 0.45 -25.46
N PRO A 325 12.62 -0.75 -25.45
CA PRO A 325 13.61 -1.13 -26.46
C PRO A 325 13.00 -1.16 -27.87
N SER A 326 13.66 -0.53 -28.84
CA SER A 326 13.23 -0.55 -30.25
C SER A 326 13.59 -1.90 -30.92
N PRO A 327 12.66 -2.56 -31.66
CA PRO A 327 12.91 -3.87 -32.26
C PRO A 327 13.86 -3.88 -33.47
N VAL A 328 14.39 -2.72 -33.90
CA VAL A 328 15.26 -2.61 -35.09
C VAL A 328 16.49 -1.74 -34.77
N GLN A 329 17.57 -2.37 -34.32
CA GLN A 329 18.93 -1.92 -34.63
C GLN A 329 19.81 -3.15 -34.90
N THR A 330 19.73 -3.69 -36.12
CA THR A 330 20.84 -4.45 -36.69
C THR A 330 22.10 -3.59 -36.66
N GLU A 331 23.23 -4.19 -36.31
CA GLU A 331 24.57 -3.64 -36.00
C GLU A 331 25.23 -2.66 -37.02
N LYS A 332 24.51 -2.13 -38.02
CA LYS A 332 25.09 -1.32 -39.10
C LYS A 332 25.27 0.17 -38.80
N GLU A 333 24.77 0.71 -37.68
CA GLU A 333 24.94 2.14 -37.34
C GLU A 333 26.16 2.45 -36.45
N LYS A 334 27.05 1.49 -36.14
CA LYS A 334 28.26 1.73 -35.34
C LYS A 334 29.39 2.50 -36.04
N LYS A 335 29.19 3.03 -37.25
CA LYS A 335 30.22 3.81 -37.97
C LYS A 335 29.66 5.06 -38.63
N LYS A 336 29.47 6.12 -37.82
CA LYS A 336 29.81 7.54 -38.15
C LYS A 336 29.10 8.49 -37.17
N LYS A 337 29.85 9.11 -36.23
CA LYS A 337 29.97 10.59 -36.04
C LYS A 337 30.37 11.01 -34.61
N SER A 338 31.42 11.83 -34.56
CA SER A 338 31.79 12.94 -33.65
C SER A 338 31.59 12.81 -32.12
N ASP A 339 32.71 13.02 -31.41
CA ASP A 339 32.97 12.95 -29.96
C ASP A 339 32.15 13.88 -29.03
N GLY A 340 31.09 14.52 -29.51
CA GLY A 340 30.18 15.35 -28.68
C GLY A 340 28.86 14.66 -28.28
N LYS A 341 28.49 13.55 -28.93
CA LYS A 341 27.19 12.85 -28.73
C LYS A 341 27.26 11.57 -27.89
N ALA A 342 28.45 11.07 -27.58
CA ALA A 342 28.63 9.77 -26.92
C ALA A 342 27.99 9.70 -25.51
N LYS A 343 28.13 10.73 -24.67
CA LYS A 343 27.55 10.73 -23.30
C LYS A 343 26.01 10.67 -23.28
N LYS A 344 25.34 11.38 -24.20
CA LYS A 344 23.87 11.43 -24.27
C LYS A 344 23.27 10.14 -24.84
N GLU A 345 24.01 9.45 -25.73
CA GLU A 345 23.63 8.13 -26.23
C GLU A 345 23.92 7.01 -25.23
N GLU A 346 25.00 7.08 -24.44
CA GLU A 346 25.26 6.14 -23.34
C GLU A 346 24.19 6.21 -22.24
N GLU A 347 23.76 7.41 -21.82
CA GLU A 347 22.65 7.55 -20.87
C GLU A 347 21.34 7.00 -21.43
N LYS A 348 21.02 7.29 -22.70
CA LYS A 348 19.84 6.72 -23.38
C LYS A 348 19.92 5.20 -23.50
N HIS A 349 21.11 4.62 -23.70
CA HIS A 349 21.32 3.17 -23.77
C HIS A 349 21.12 2.52 -22.39
N LYS A 350 21.67 3.10 -21.32
CA LYS A 350 21.46 2.65 -19.93
C LYS A 350 19.97 2.67 -19.54
N LEU A 351 19.24 3.72 -19.95
CA LEU A 351 17.80 3.87 -19.74
C LEU A 351 16.93 2.87 -20.52
N ARG A 352 17.45 2.27 -21.61
CA ARG A 352 16.75 1.25 -22.43
C ARG A 352 16.91 -0.15 -21.87
N GLU A 353 18.09 -0.49 -21.35
CA GLU A 353 18.40 -1.85 -20.91
C GLU A 353 18.03 -2.12 -19.45
N THR A 354 18.05 -1.09 -18.58
CA THR A 354 17.90 -1.27 -17.13
C THR A 354 16.55 -0.77 -16.61
N TRP A 355 15.91 -1.56 -15.75
CA TRP A 355 14.71 -1.13 -15.03
C TRP A 355 15.07 -0.14 -13.91
N ASN A 356 14.47 1.04 -13.94
CA ASN A 356 14.67 2.09 -12.94
C ASN A 356 13.58 1.99 -11.86
N SER A 357 13.96 2.00 -10.60
CA SER A 357 13.01 1.97 -9.48
C SER A 357 12.39 3.35 -9.27
N PHE A 358 11.06 3.45 -9.19
CA PHE A 358 10.37 4.69 -8.80
C PHE A 358 9.98 4.67 -7.32
N SER A 359 9.27 3.64 -6.90
CA SER A 359 8.70 3.53 -5.56
C SER A 359 8.41 2.08 -5.20
N TYR A 360 8.65 1.71 -3.95
CA TYR A 360 7.97 0.59 -3.34
C TYR A 360 6.59 1.03 -2.81
N PHE A 361 5.68 0.09 -2.57
CA PHE A 361 4.27 0.41 -2.29
C PHE A 361 4.06 1.21 -0.99
N PRO A 362 4.74 0.92 0.15
CA PRO A 362 4.56 1.66 1.38
C PRO A 362 4.88 3.17 1.28
N GLU A 363 5.70 3.58 0.32
CA GLU A 363 6.05 4.99 0.10
C GLU A 363 4.92 5.81 -0.53
N ILE A 364 3.91 5.16 -1.10
CA ILE A 364 2.83 5.81 -1.83
C ILE A 364 1.79 6.35 -0.83
N THR A 365 1.42 7.62 -0.99
CA THR A 365 0.41 8.27 -0.14
C THR A 365 -0.98 8.15 -0.74
N HIS A 366 -1.12 8.41 -2.04
CA HIS A 366 -2.37 8.35 -2.77
C HIS A 366 -2.13 8.30 -4.28
N ILE A 367 -3.13 7.83 -5.02
CA ILE A 367 -3.15 7.77 -6.48
C ILE A 367 -4.39 8.49 -7.00
N VAL A 368 -4.20 9.27 -8.06
CA VAL A 368 -5.24 10.05 -8.73
C VAL A 368 -5.37 9.56 -10.17
N ILE A 369 -6.62 9.42 -10.64
CA ILE A 369 -6.95 9.10 -12.03
C ILE A 369 -7.69 10.27 -12.65
N LYS A 370 -7.24 10.73 -13.82
CA LYS A 370 -7.92 11.71 -14.66
C LYS A 370 -8.02 11.17 -16.07
N GLU A 371 -9.21 10.73 -16.46
CA GLU A 371 -9.43 10.00 -17.71
C GLU A 371 -8.48 8.80 -17.82
N SER A 372 -7.52 8.79 -18.74
CA SER A 372 -6.50 7.75 -18.86
C SER A 372 -5.15 8.09 -18.22
N THR A 373 -5.01 9.27 -17.60
CA THR A 373 -3.80 9.70 -16.91
C THR A 373 -3.84 9.26 -15.45
N VAL A 374 -2.78 8.60 -14.99
CA VAL A 374 -2.59 8.17 -13.59
C VAL A 374 -1.45 8.96 -12.97
N SER A 375 -1.66 9.43 -11.74
CA SER A 375 -0.66 10.15 -10.95
C SER A 375 -0.42 9.45 -9.62
N ILE A 376 0.81 9.02 -9.39
CA ILE A 376 1.24 8.31 -8.19
C ILE A 376 2.07 9.26 -7.35
N ASN A 377 1.61 9.55 -6.13
CA ASN A 377 2.26 10.51 -5.24
C ASN A 377 2.90 9.78 -4.05
N LYS A 378 4.15 10.14 -3.75
CA LYS A 378 4.95 9.55 -2.66
C LYS A 378 4.95 10.44 -1.41
N GLN A 379 5.41 9.89 -0.29
CA GLN A 379 5.63 10.63 0.97
C GLN A 379 6.66 11.74 0.83
N ASP A 380 7.69 11.54 0.00
CA ASP A 380 8.70 12.57 -0.31
C ASP A 380 8.21 13.61 -1.34
N ASN A 381 6.91 13.65 -1.63
CA ASN A 381 6.25 14.50 -2.62
C ASN A 381 6.73 14.30 -4.08
N LYS A 382 7.58 13.30 -4.36
CA LYS A 382 7.87 12.91 -5.73
C LYS A 382 6.62 12.28 -6.36
N ARG A 383 6.47 12.55 -7.66
CA ARG A 383 5.31 12.11 -8.43
C ARG A 383 5.73 11.47 -9.74
N MET A 384 5.09 10.35 -10.06
CA MET A 384 5.05 9.75 -11.39
C MET A 384 3.68 10.04 -12.01
N GLU A 385 3.66 10.57 -13.23
CA GLU A 385 2.45 10.75 -14.03
C GLU A 385 2.62 10.01 -15.36
N LEU A 386 1.65 9.16 -15.70
CA LEU A 386 1.65 8.38 -16.92
C LEU A 386 0.28 8.40 -17.60
N ARG A 387 0.25 8.36 -18.93
CA ARG A 387 -1.01 8.32 -19.71
C ARG A 387 -1.19 6.96 -20.39
N LEU A 388 -2.15 6.20 -19.90
CA LEU A 388 -2.49 4.87 -20.41
C LEU A 388 -3.42 4.96 -21.62
N SER A 389 -3.63 3.83 -22.30
CA SER A 389 -4.39 3.75 -23.56
C SER A 389 -5.87 4.06 -23.38
N SER A 390 -6.42 3.82 -22.19
CA SER A 390 -7.83 4.03 -21.89
C SER A 390 -8.05 4.23 -20.39
N HIS A 391 -9.22 4.74 -20.02
CA HIS A 391 -9.64 4.82 -18.61
C HIS A 391 -9.73 3.43 -17.97
N ALA A 392 -10.17 2.41 -18.71
CA ALA A 392 -10.23 1.03 -18.21
C ALA A 392 -8.83 0.48 -17.88
N GLU A 393 -7.82 0.79 -18.70
CA GLU A 393 -6.43 0.43 -18.39
C GLU A 393 -5.90 1.21 -17.19
N ALA A 394 -6.30 2.48 -17.01
CA ALA A 394 -5.96 3.25 -15.81
C ALA A 394 -6.55 2.67 -14.52
N LEU A 395 -7.80 2.19 -14.55
CA LEU A 395 -8.41 1.47 -13.43
C LEU A 395 -7.70 0.12 -13.17
N SER A 396 -7.34 -0.61 -14.24
CA SER A 396 -6.57 -1.85 -14.14
C SER A 396 -5.20 -1.61 -13.50
N PHE A 397 -4.45 -0.61 -13.94
CA PHE A 397 -3.14 -0.25 -13.38
C PHE A 397 -3.24 0.19 -11.92
N THR A 398 -4.16 1.11 -11.61
CA THR A 398 -4.29 1.64 -10.25
C THR A 398 -4.76 0.56 -9.27
N SER A 399 -5.67 -0.34 -9.67
CA SER A 399 -6.09 -1.47 -8.82
C SER A 399 -4.97 -2.47 -8.54
N LEU A 400 -4.00 -2.62 -9.43
CA LEU A 400 -2.80 -3.43 -9.19
C LEU A 400 -1.92 -2.82 -8.09
N VAL A 401 -1.62 -1.53 -8.20
CA VAL A 401 -0.79 -0.83 -7.22
C VAL A 401 -1.48 -0.79 -5.85
N ASP A 402 -2.77 -0.47 -5.84
CA ASP A 402 -3.61 -0.41 -4.64
C ASP A 402 -3.75 -1.78 -3.93
N GLY A 403 -3.86 -2.88 -4.68
CA GLY A 403 -3.88 -4.21 -4.09
C GLY A 403 -2.54 -4.67 -3.51
N TYR A 404 -1.42 -4.39 -4.19
CA TYR A 404 -0.09 -4.65 -3.61
C TYR A 404 0.18 -3.76 -2.39
N PHE A 405 -0.28 -2.52 -2.38
CA PHE A 405 -0.23 -1.65 -1.20
C PHE A 405 -0.97 -2.29 -0.02
N ARG A 406 -2.17 -2.84 -0.22
CA ARG A 406 -2.87 -3.58 0.85
C ARG A 406 -2.13 -4.80 1.36
N LEU A 407 -1.39 -5.49 0.48
CA LEU A 407 -0.64 -6.69 0.85
C LEU A 407 0.70 -6.38 1.52
N THR A 408 1.25 -5.17 1.41
CA THR A 408 2.63 -4.87 1.85
C THR A 408 2.75 -3.68 2.79
N ALA A 409 1.75 -2.79 2.85
CA ALA A 409 1.79 -1.56 3.63
C ALA A 409 0.64 -1.47 4.63
N ASP A 410 -0.61 -1.58 4.17
CA ASP A 410 -1.78 -1.37 5.03
C ASP A 410 -3.01 -2.14 4.51
N ALA A 411 -3.37 -3.21 5.22
CA ALA A 411 -4.43 -4.12 4.80
C ALA A 411 -5.85 -3.53 4.85
N HIS A 412 -6.04 -2.40 5.54
CA HIS A 412 -7.35 -1.80 5.80
C HIS A 412 -7.50 -0.42 5.15
N HIS A 413 -6.57 -0.03 4.29
CA HIS A 413 -6.58 1.25 3.59
C HIS A 413 -6.59 1.07 2.06
N TYR A 414 -6.85 2.16 1.34
CA TYR A 414 -6.82 2.21 -0.13
C TYR A 414 -6.27 3.55 -0.62
N LEU A 415 -5.55 3.52 -1.75
CA LEU A 415 -4.82 4.67 -2.30
C LEU A 415 -5.66 5.55 -3.22
N CYS A 416 -6.71 5.00 -3.83
CA CYS A 416 -7.53 5.69 -4.83
C CYS A 416 -9.00 5.32 -4.68
N THR A 417 -9.89 6.32 -4.66
CA THR A 417 -11.34 6.10 -4.53
C THR A 417 -11.94 5.33 -5.69
N ASP A 418 -11.40 5.51 -6.88
CA ASP A 418 -11.99 5.01 -8.13
C ASP A 418 -11.82 3.51 -8.32
N VAL A 419 -10.95 2.89 -7.52
CA VAL A 419 -10.71 1.43 -7.52
C VAL A 419 -10.85 0.80 -6.13
N ALA A 420 -11.33 1.57 -5.14
CA ALA A 420 -11.38 1.13 -3.75
C ALA A 420 -12.32 -0.08 -3.59
N PRO A 421 -11.88 -1.21 -3.00
CA PRO A 421 -12.75 -2.35 -2.80
C PRO A 421 -13.95 -2.01 -1.90
N PRO A 422 -15.19 -2.33 -2.30
CA PRO A 422 -16.39 -2.04 -1.51
C PRO A 422 -16.32 -2.56 -0.06
N LEU A 423 -15.79 -3.77 0.15
CA LEU A 423 -15.62 -4.38 1.48
C LEU A 423 -14.64 -3.60 2.35
N ILE A 424 -13.55 -3.07 1.78
CA ILE A 424 -12.60 -2.23 2.51
C ILE A 424 -13.25 -0.92 2.94
N GLN A 425 -14.01 -0.27 2.06
CA GLN A 425 -14.76 0.95 2.40
C GLN A 425 -15.78 0.68 3.51
N HIS A 426 -16.51 -0.44 3.41
CA HIS A 426 -17.46 -0.88 4.44
C HIS A 426 -16.76 -1.12 5.79
N ASN A 427 -15.62 -1.80 5.77
CA ASN A 427 -14.85 -2.13 6.97
C ASN A 427 -14.33 -0.89 7.69
N ILE A 428 -13.76 0.08 6.95
CA ILE A 428 -13.29 1.36 7.51
C ILE A 428 -14.45 2.07 8.22
N LYS A 429 -15.62 2.16 7.57
CA LYS A 429 -16.81 2.84 8.14
C LYS A 429 -17.31 2.20 9.44
N ASN A 430 -17.10 0.89 9.61
CA ASN A 430 -17.58 0.14 10.77
C ASN A 430 -16.46 -0.25 11.76
N GLY A 431 -15.22 0.21 11.55
CA GLY A 431 -14.08 -0.17 12.39
C GLY A 431 -13.79 -1.67 12.40
N CYS A 432 -14.11 -2.38 11.31
CA CYS A 432 -13.98 -3.83 11.21
C CYS A 432 -12.64 -4.21 10.55
N HIS A 433 -11.95 -5.20 11.11
CA HIS A 433 -10.73 -5.73 10.52
C HIS A 433 -11.05 -6.72 9.40
N GLY A 434 -10.10 -6.90 8.48
CA GLY A 434 -10.07 -8.08 7.60
C GLY A 434 -9.90 -9.39 8.38
N PRO A 435 -9.60 -10.52 7.69
CA PRO A 435 -9.50 -11.85 8.29
C PRO A 435 -8.20 -12.05 9.09
N ILE A 436 -7.98 -11.21 10.10
CA ILE A 436 -6.86 -11.34 11.05
C ILE A 436 -7.07 -12.56 11.94
N CYS A 437 -5.98 -13.27 12.24
CA CYS A 437 -6.03 -14.42 13.15
C CYS A 437 -6.36 -13.98 14.58
N THR A 438 -6.85 -14.92 15.37
CA THR A 438 -7.33 -14.66 16.74
C THR A 438 -6.23 -14.06 17.62
N GLU A 439 -4.98 -14.47 17.43
CA GLU A 439 -3.83 -13.97 18.19
C GLU A 439 -3.59 -12.47 17.97
N TYR A 440 -3.74 -11.95 16.74
CA TYR A 440 -3.61 -10.51 16.47
C TYR A 440 -4.74 -9.71 17.13
N ALA A 441 -5.98 -10.21 17.08
CA ALA A 441 -7.11 -9.58 17.76
C ALA A 441 -6.90 -9.51 19.28
N ILE A 442 -6.41 -10.61 19.88
CA ILE A 442 -6.07 -10.67 21.31
C ILE A 442 -4.94 -9.69 21.66
N ASN A 443 -3.88 -9.65 20.85
CA ASN A 443 -2.75 -8.74 21.09
C ASN A 443 -3.18 -7.27 21.02
N LYS A 444 -4.08 -6.93 20.09
CA LYS A 444 -4.67 -5.59 20.01
C LYS A 444 -5.47 -5.24 21.27
N LEU A 445 -6.32 -6.16 21.75
CA LEU A 445 -7.04 -5.95 23.01
C LEU A 445 -6.08 -5.72 24.19
N ARG A 446 -4.96 -6.46 24.25
CA ARG A 446 -3.92 -6.29 25.27
C ARG A 446 -3.23 -4.92 25.19
N GLN A 447 -2.87 -4.49 23.99
CA GLN A 447 -2.20 -3.22 23.75
C GLN A 447 -3.10 -2.00 24.01
N GLU A 448 -4.41 -2.16 23.84
CA GLU A 448 -5.40 -1.08 24.00
C GLU A 448 -6.08 -1.08 25.39
N GLY A 449 -5.42 -1.64 26.41
CA GLY A 449 -5.81 -1.55 27.83
C GLY A 449 -6.47 -2.79 28.42
N ASN A 450 -6.86 -3.76 27.59
CA ASN A 450 -7.40 -5.06 28.03
C ASN A 450 -8.58 -4.99 29.02
N GLU A 451 -9.40 -3.95 28.94
CA GLU A 451 -10.54 -3.79 29.83
C GLU A 451 -11.71 -4.72 29.46
N VAL A 452 -12.48 -5.13 30.45
CA VAL A 452 -13.70 -5.94 30.25
C VAL A 452 -14.70 -5.19 29.38
N GLY A 453 -15.19 -5.86 28.34
CA GLY A 453 -16.12 -5.28 27.36
C GLY A 453 -15.44 -4.57 26.19
N MET A 454 -14.11 -4.45 26.18
CA MET A 454 -13.35 -4.09 24.97
C MET A 454 -13.47 -5.19 23.93
N TYR A 455 -13.62 -4.82 22.66
CA TYR A 455 -13.82 -5.80 21.59
C TYR A 455 -13.14 -5.44 20.27
N VAL A 456 -12.86 -6.45 19.46
CA VAL A 456 -12.37 -6.34 18.08
C VAL A 456 -13.40 -6.99 17.15
N LEU A 457 -13.82 -6.26 16.12
CA LEU A 457 -14.59 -6.80 15.00
C LEU A 457 -13.63 -7.21 13.89
N ARG A 458 -13.76 -8.44 13.38
CA ARG A 458 -12.91 -8.98 12.31
C ARG A 458 -13.65 -9.96 11.43
N TRP A 459 -13.37 -10.00 10.14
CA TRP A 459 -13.87 -11.08 9.27
C TRP A 459 -13.30 -12.43 9.69
N SER A 460 -14.07 -13.50 9.47
CA SER A 460 -13.58 -14.86 9.74
C SER A 460 -12.48 -15.25 8.76
N CYS A 461 -11.45 -15.96 9.25
CA CYS A 461 -10.38 -16.51 8.42
C CYS A 461 -10.84 -17.68 7.54
N THR A 462 -12.03 -18.23 7.77
CA THR A 462 -12.53 -19.45 7.10
C THR A 462 -13.87 -19.29 6.42
N ASN A 463 -14.60 -18.18 6.64
CA ASN A 463 -15.95 -18.01 6.10
C ASN A 463 -16.21 -16.54 5.72
N PHE A 464 -16.56 -16.29 4.45
CA PHE A 464 -16.85 -14.97 3.91
C PHE A 464 -18.14 -14.34 4.44
N ASN A 465 -19.03 -15.11 5.06
CA ASN A 465 -20.32 -14.65 5.56
C ASN A 465 -20.32 -14.41 7.07
N HIS A 466 -19.16 -14.56 7.75
CA HIS A 466 -19.09 -14.40 9.21
C HIS A 466 -18.10 -13.30 9.60
N ILE A 467 -18.58 -12.40 10.46
CA ILE A 467 -17.75 -11.50 11.27
C ILE A 467 -17.64 -12.10 12.66
N LEU A 468 -16.47 -11.98 13.28
CA LEU A 468 -16.20 -12.39 14.65
C LEU A 468 -16.02 -11.14 15.50
N MET A 469 -16.69 -11.12 16.64
CA MET A 469 -16.51 -10.15 17.70
C MET A 469 -15.70 -10.81 18.82
N THR A 470 -14.41 -10.48 18.89
CA THR A 470 -13.51 -10.96 19.95
C THR A 470 -13.57 -10.00 21.13
N VAL A 471 -13.97 -10.46 22.32
CA VAL A 471 -14.24 -9.60 23.49
C VAL A 471 -13.39 -10.03 24.69
N THR A 472 -12.86 -9.04 25.42
CA THR A 472 -12.23 -9.27 26.73
C THR A 472 -13.28 -9.45 27.82
N CYS A 473 -13.20 -10.57 28.53
CA CYS A 473 -14.12 -11.03 29.56
C CYS A 473 -13.43 -11.18 30.92
N LEU A 474 -14.21 -11.20 32.01
CA LEU A 474 -13.71 -11.54 33.35
C LEU A 474 -13.43 -13.05 33.45
N GLU A 475 -12.31 -13.40 34.07
CA GLU A 475 -11.97 -14.78 34.39
C GLU A 475 -12.86 -15.23 35.57
N GLY A 476 -13.71 -16.24 35.36
CA GLY A 476 -14.45 -16.87 36.44
C GLY A 476 -13.45 -17.62 37.32
N SER A 477 -13.40 -17.28 38.61
CA SER A 477 -12.71 -18.11 39.59
C SER A 477 -13.38 -19.49 39.61
N GLU A 478 -12.54 -20.53 39.61
CA GLU A 478 -12.84 -21.97 39.71
C GLU A 478 -12.94 -22.77 38.40
N GLY A 479 -12.01 -23.72 38.25
CA GLY A 479 -12.25 -24.98 37.55
C GLY A 479 -11.70 -25.10 36.12
N MET A 480 -10.41 -25.45 36.03
CA MET A 480 -9.84 -26.40 35.06
C MET A 480 -10.53 -26.48 33.67
N ASN A 481 -10.40 -25.43 32.85
CA ASN A 481 -10.50 -25.53 31.39
C ASN A 481 -9.76 -24.35 30.71
N ASN A 482 -8.96 -24.66 29.69
CA ASN A 482 -8.02 -23.77 28.96
C ASN A 482 -8.65 -22.57 28.21
N SER A 483 -9.87 -22.12 28.50
CA SER A 483 -10.44 -20.95 27.84
C SER A 483 -9.99 -19.66 28.53
N GLY A 484 -8.98 -18.99 27.96
CA GLY A 484 -8.47 -17.70 28.45
C GLY A 484 -9.53 -16.57 28.45
N PRO A 485 -9.17 -15.35 28.87
CA PRO A 485 -10.10 -14.23 29.13
C PRO A 485 -10.74 -13.62 27.87
N TYR A 486 -10.65 -14.28 26.71
CA TYR A 486 -11.15 -13.78 25.43
C TYR A 486 -12.18 -14.74 24.86
N LYS A 487 -13.34 -14.21 24.47
CA LYS A 487 -14.41 -14.97 23.83
C LYS A 487 -14.65 -14.43 22.42
N ASN A 488 -15.02 -15.30 21.49
CA ASN A 488 -15.38 -14.94 20.12
C ASN A 488 -16.86 -15.18 19.91
N PHE A 489 -17.58 -14.14 19.50
CA PHE A 489 -18.99 -14.23 19.11
C PHE A 489 -19.11 -14.12 17.60
N GLN A 490 -19.98 -14.92 17.01
CA GLN A 490 -20.18 -14.93 15.57
C GLN A 490 -21.35 -14.02 15.18
N ILE A 491 -21.12 -13.22 14.14
CA ILE A 491 -22.12 -12.38 13.48
C ILE A 491 -22.23 -12.89 12.05
N GLU A 492 -23.42 -13.36 11.68
CA GLU A 492 -23.73 -13.83 10.33
C GLU A 492 -24.14 -12.65 9.45
N VAL A 493 -23.57 -12.59 8.25
CA VAL A 493 -23.85 -11.61 7.20
C VAL A 493 -24.59 -12.32 6.08
N LYS A 494 -25.83 -11.88 5.81
CA LYS A 494 -26.70 -12.43 4.77
C LYS A 494 -27.28 -11.28 3.95
N LYS A 495 -27.85 -11.56 2.77
CA LYS A 495 -28.57 -10.55 1.95
C LYS A 495 -29.68 -9.81 2.73
N GLY A 496 -30.23 -10.44 3.78
CA GLY A 496 -31.25 -9.86 4.67
C GLY A 496 -30.71 -9.05 5.87
N GLY A 497 -29.40 -8.82 5.97
CA GLY A 497 -28.76 -8.03 7.02
C GLY A 497 -27.79 -8.81 7.91
N TYR A 498 -27.52 -8.25 9.08
CA TYR A 498 -26.58 -8.77 10.08
C TYR A 498 -27.32 -9.43 11.23
N PHE A 499 -26.87 -10.61 11.64
CA PHE A 499 -27.48 -11.43 12.69
C PHE A 499 -26.43 -11.84 13.71
N LEU A 500 -26.69 -11.63 15.00
CA LEU A 500 -25.89 -12.30 16.02
C LEU A 500 -26.22 -13.80 16.01
N HIS A 501 -25.22 -14.67 15.96
CA HIS A 501 -25.45 -16.11 15.91
C HIS A 501 -26.34 -16.59 17.07
N GLY A 502 -27.39 -17.34 16.74
CA GLY A 502 -28.42 -17.78 17.69
C GLY A 502 -29.57 -16.79 17.91
N SER A 503 -29.55 -15.60 17.29
CA SER A 503 -30.65 -14.62 17.32
C SER A 503 -31.45 -14.63 16.02
N ASN A 504 -32.77 -14.44 16.14
CA ASN A 504 -33.68 -14.28 15.00
C ASN A 504 -33.81 -12.81 14.54
N LYS A 505 -33.17 -11.86 15.24
CA LYS A 505 -33.27 -10.43 14.94
C LYS A 505 -32.23 -10.03 13.89
N SER A 506 -32.69 -9.40 12.81
CA SER A 506 -31.85 -8.83 11.76
C SER A 506 -31.62 -7.33 11.95
N PHE A 507 -30.49 -6.85 11.45
CA PHE A 507 -30.14 -5.43 11.40
C PHE A 507 -29.70 -5.06 9.98
N ALA A 508 -30.09 -3.87 9.52
CA ALA A 508 -29.77 -3.40 8.17
C ALA A 508 -28.27 -3.14 7.98
N SER A 509 -27.57 -2.72 9.04
CA SER A 509 -26.13 -2.51 9.02
C SER A 509 -25.44 -3.11 10.25
N LEU A 510 -24.12 -3.36 10.12
CA LEU A 510 -23.28 -3.77 11.26
C LEU A 510 -23.32 -2.72 12.37
N LYS A 511 -23.32 -1.43 12.02
CA LYS A 511 -23.45 -0.33 12.97
C LYS A 511 -24.74 -0.44 13.80
N ASP A 512 -25.89 -0.69 13.15
CA ASP A 512 -27.17 -0.82 13.86
C ASP A 512 -27.18 -2.00 14.83
N LEU A 513 -26.58 -3.13 14.44
CA LEU A 513 -26.38 -4.27 15.33
C LEU A 513 -25.50 -3.89 16.53
N MET A 514 -24.36 -3.25 16.29
CA MET A 514 -23.43 -2.89 17.36
C MET A 514 -24.01 -1.85 18.32
N ASP A 515 -24.74 -0.86 17.81
CA ASP A 515 -25.40 0.15 18.63
C ASP A 515 -26.55 -0.47 19.45
N HIS A 516 -27.24 -1.48 18.92
CA HIS A 516 -28.19 -2.28 19.71
C HIS A 516 -27.52 -3.05 20.85
N LEU A 517 -26.33 -3.61 20.62
CA LEU A 517 -25.61 -4.42 21.62
C LEU A 517 -24.94 -3.59 22.72
N LYS A 518 -24.47 -2.37 22.43
CA LYS A 518 -23.78 -1.49 23.42
C LYS A 518 -24.60 -1.20 24.68
N GLY A 519 -25.92 -1.15 24.55
CA GLY A 519 -26.84 -0.91 25.68
C GLY A 519 -27.27 -2.17 26.44
N GLN A 520 -26.74 -3.35 26.11
CA GLN A 520 -27.20 -4.63 26.65
C GLN A 520 -26.14 -5.33 27.51
N ILE A 521 -26.63 -6.11 28.48
CA ILE A 521 -25.82 -7.07 29.21
C ILE A 521 -25.81 -8.37 28.40
N LEU A 522 -24.64 -8.70 27.85
CA LEU A 522 -24.40 -9.91 27.11
C LEU A 522 -23.98 -11.02 28.07
N ARG A 523 -24.52 -12.22 27.88
CA ARG A 523 -24.23 -13.38 28.70
C ARG A 523 -23.86 -14.58 27.84
N THR A 524 -22.74 -15.21 28.16
CA THR A 524 -22.31 -16.48 27.57
C THR A 524 -21.74 -17.35 28.68
N ASP A 525 -22.11 -18.62 28.71
CA ASP A 525 -21.72 -19.53 29.78
C ASP A 525 -22.03 -18.92 31.18
N ASN A 526 -21.01 -18.78 32.03
CA ASN A 526 -21.06 -18.14 33.35
C ASN A 526 -20.58 -16.68 33.35
N ILE A 527 -20.36 -16.07 32.19
CA ILE A 527 -19.77 -14.73 32.05
C ILE A 527 -20.86 -13.75 31.61
N SER A 528 -20.95 -12.61 32.31
CA SER A 528 -21.79 -11.47 31.91
C SER A 528 -20.92 -10.24 31.72
N PHE A 529 -21.14 -9.49 30.65
CA PHE A 529 -20.40 -8.25 30.34
C PHE A 529 -21.25 -7.31 29.50
N THR A 530 -20.87 -6.03 29.47
CA THR A 530 -21.44 -5.03 28.55
C THR A 530 -20.36 -4.64 27.54
N LEU A 531 -20.72 -4.42 26.28
CA LEU A 531 -19.77 -3.88 25.31
C LEU A 531 -19.42 -2.44 25.69
N LYS A 532 -18.12 -2.11 25.66
CA LYS A 532 -17.62 -0.77 25.94
C LYS A 532 -17.12 -0.09 24.68
N ARG A 533 -15.94 -0.50 24.21
CA ARG A 533 -15.21 0.17 23.12
C ARG A 533 -14.67 -0.83 22.12
N CYS A 534 -14.81 -0.46 20.84
CA CYS A 534 -14.21 -1.19 19.72
C CYS A 534 -12.75 -0.77 19.54
N CYS A 535 -11.83 -1.72 19.58
CA CYS A 535 -10.48 -1.54 19.04
C CYS A 535 -10.57 -1.59 17.52
N GLN A 536 -10.24 -0.49 16.83
CA GLN A 536 -10.31 -0.39 15.36
C GLN A 536 -8.97 -0.73 14.69
N PRO A 537 -8.94 -1.01 13.37
CA PRO A 537 -7.70 -1.12 12.62
C PRO A 537 -6.88 0.17 12.71
N ARG A 538 -5.57 0.05 12.92
CA ARG A 538 -4.63 1.18 12.90
C ARG A 538 -3.85 1.22 11.59
N PRO A 539 -3.45 2.41 11.09
CA PRO A 539 -2.64 2.50 9.89
C PRO A 539 -1.36 1.69 10.03
N ARG A 540 -1.01 0.96 8.96
CA ARG A 540 0.20 0.12 8.87
C ARG A 540 0.35 -0.92 10.00
N GLU A 541 -0.75 -1.32 10.63
CA GLU A 541 -0.68 -2.35 11.66
C GLU A 541 -0.22 -3.70 11.07
N ILE A 542 0.69 -4.37 11.79
CA ILE A 542 1.22 -5.65 11.34
C ILE A 542 0.27 -6.79 11.72
N SER A 543 -0.14 -7.57 10.71
CA SER A 543 -0.95 -8.78 10.89
C SER A 543 -0.63 -9.83 9.83
N ASN A 544 -1.24 -11.02 9.92
CA ASN A 544 -1.15 -12.07 8.89
C ASN A 544 -1.69 -11.65 7.51
N LEU A 545 -2.38 -10.51 7.42
CA LEU A 545 -2.83 -9.96 6.14
C LEU A 545 -1.67 -9.37 5.32
N LEU A 546 -0.61 -8.91 5.99
CA LEU A 546 0.56 -8.32 5.35
C LEU A 546 1.62 -9.38 5.02
N VAL A 547 2.25 -9.18 3.87
CA VAL A 547 3.33 -9.99 3.30
C VAL A 547 4.66 -9.30 3.61
N ALA A 548 5.51 -10.02 4.32
CA ALA A 548 6.86 -9.62 4.69
C ALA A 548 7.81 -9.90 3.51
N THR A 549 8.04 -8.88 2.68
CA THR A 549 9.12 -8.88 1.68
C THR A 549 10.36 -8.20 2.26
N LYS A 550 11.54 -8.42 1.64
CA LYS A 550 12.77 -7.70 2.02
C LYS A 550 12.56 -6.18 2.05
N LYS A 551 11.99 -5.61 0.97
CA LYS A 551 11.71 -4.18 0.87
C LYS A 551 10.63 -3.71 1.85
N ALA A 552 9.60 -4.51 2.15
CA ALA A 552 8.58 -4.11 3.12
C ALA A 552 9.15 -4.00 4.54
N GLN A 553 10.10 -4.86 4.89
CA GLN A 553 10.74 -4.87 6.21
C GLN A 553 11.59 -3.62 6.46
N GLU A 554 12.21 -3.04 5.42
CA GLU A 554 12.94 -1.76 5.48
C GLU A 554 12.04 -0.59 5.91
N TRP A 555 10.71 -0.71 5.75
CA TRP A 555 9.73 0.34 6.03
C TRP A 555 8.91 0.14 7.32
N GLN A 556 9.26 -0.82 8.16
CA GLN A 556 8.58 -1.00 9.44
C GLN A 556 8.90 0.15 10.42
N PRO A 557 7.93 0.60 11.24
CA PRO A 557 8.19 1.61 12.25
C PRO A 557 9.28 1.12 13.22
N VAL A 558 10.38 1.86 13.27
CA VAL A 558 11.42 1.68 14.29
C VAL A 558 10.77 2.13 15.60
N TYR A 559 10.41 1.18 16.46
CA TYR A 559 9.98 1.50 17.82
C TYR A 559 11.04 2.40 18.46
N PRO A 560 10.67 3.56 19.05
CA PRO A 560 11.64 4.39 19.74
C PRO A 560 12.29 3.56 20.86
N MET A 561 13.56 3.20 20.69
CA MET A 561 14.38 2.82 21.83
C MET A 561 14.38 4.02 22.77
N GLY A 562 14.09 3.79 24.05
CA GLY A 562 13.91 4.81 25.10
C GLY A 562 15.18 5.61 25.46
N GLN A 563 16.03 5.94 24.50
CA GLN A 563 17.22 6.76 24.66
C GLN A 563 17.03 8.07 23.90
N LEU A 564 16.93 9.19 24.63
CA LEU A 564 16.88 10.53 24.05
C LEU A 564 18.12 10.74 23.17
N SER A 565 17.92 11.15 21.92
CA SER A 565 19.01 11.37 20.96
C SER A 565 18.82 12.71 20.25
N PHE A 566 19.76 13.64 20.46
CA PHE A 566 19.82 14.92 19.77
C PHE A 566 21.27 15.36 19.62
N HIS A 567 21.54 16.13 18.56
CA HIS A 567 22.87 16.69 18.33
C HIS A 567 23.15 17.78 19.37
N ARG A 568 24.26 17.65 20.11
CA ARG A 568 24.69 18.65 21.09
C ARG A 568 25.49 19.74 20.38
N ILE A 569 24.97 20.97 20.41
CA ILE A 569 25.66 22.16 19.89
C ILE A 569 26.46 22.80 21.01
N ARG A 570 27.71 23.16 20.74
CA ARG A 570 28.60 23.81 21.71
C ARG A 570 28.23 25.28 21.85
N LYS A 571 28.52 25.85 23.01
CA LYS A 571 28.17 27.24 23.31
C LYS A 571 28.85 28.21 22.36
N GLU A 572 30.08 27.92 21.96
CA GLU A 572 30.90 28.76 21.10
C GLU A 572 30.41 28.78 19.66
N GLU A 573 29.52 27.85 19.29
CA GLU A 573 28.96 27.74 17.94
C GLU A 573 27.72 28.62 17.75
N ILE A 574 27.16 29.21 18.82
CA ILE A 574 25.92 29.99 18.76
C ILE A 574 26.12 31.40 19.28
N VAL A 575 25.68 32.38 18.50
CA VAL A 575 25.51 33.77 18.93
C VAL A 575 24.03 34.08 19.05
N GLN A 576 23.60 34.49 20.25
CA GLN A 576 22.21 34.90 20.51
C GLN A 576 22.01 36.35 20.09
N GLY A 577 20.92 36.60 19.37
CA GLY A 577 20.49 37.92 18.87
C GLY A 577 19.30 38.48 19.64
N GLU A 578 18.42 39.15 18.90
CA GLU A 578 17.26 39.90 19.44
C GLU A 578 16.17 38.98 19.99
N HIS A 579 15.43 39.47 21.00
CA HIS A 579 14.25 38.79 21.53
C HIS A 579 13.07 38.92 20.57
N LEU A 580 12.52 37.79 20.14
CA LEU A 580 11.43 37.73 19.15
C LEU A 580 10.07 37.50 19.81
N GLY A 581 10.03 37.00 21.04
CA GLY A 581 8.77 36.76 21.75
C GLY A 581 8.85 35.69 22.83
N ARG A 582 7.67 35.29 23.32
CA ARG A 582 7.50 34.30 24.39
C ARG A 582 6.70 33.11 23.88
N GLY A 583 7.23 31.90 24.09
CA GLY A 583 6.50 30.65 23.93
C GLY A 583 5.92 30.17 25.27
N THR A 584 5.24 29.03 25.27
CA THR A 584 4.80 28.41 26.52
C THR A 584 6.03 27.95 27.31
N ARG A 585 6.33 28.67 28.40
CA ARG A 585 7.49 28.42 29.29
C ARG A 585 8.85 28.49 28.58
N THR A 586 8.93 29.22 27.47
CA THR A 586 10.15 29.44 26.69
C THR A 586 10.26 30.89 26.22
N GLN A 587 11.50 31.34 26.00
CA GLN A 587 11.85 32.64 25.44
C GLN A 587 12.45 32.42 24.05
N ILE A 588 12.02 33.20 23.06
CA ILE A 588 12.41 33.02 21.65
C ILE A 588 13.35 34.16 21.24
N TYR A 589 14.49 33.82 20.66
CA TYR A 589 15.48 34.77 20.16
C TYR A 589 15.89 34.44 18.72
N SER A 590 16.32 35.44 17.96
CA SER A 590 17.12 35.21 16.76
C SER A 590 18.54 34.79 17.14
N GLY A 591 19.26 34.17 16.23
CA GLY A 591 20.66 33.81 16.46
C GLY A 591 21.42 33.45 15.20
N MET A 592 22.72 33.24 15.35
CA MET A 592 23.63 32.74 14.33
C MET A 592 24.27 31.44 14.82
N LEU A 593 24.34 30.42 13.96
CA LEU A 593 25.02 29.16 14.20
C LEU A 593 26.22 29.04 13.25
N SER A 594 27.41 28.84 13.80
CA SER A 594 28.65 28.62 13.05
C SER A 594 28.88 27.12 12.82
N LEU A 595 28.91 26.71 11.56
CA LEU A 595 29.17 25.31 11.17
C LEU A 595 30.60 25.15 10.68
N LYS A 596 31.32 24.16 11.20
CA LYS A 596 32.63 23.72 10.70
C LYS A 596 32.42 22.70 9.58
N ASP A 597 33.02 22.94 8.42
CA ASP A 597 32.98 22.01 7.28
C ASP A 597 34.18 21.06 7.39
N ASP A 598 33.94 19.83 7.85
CA ASP A 598 34.99 18.81 8.06
C ASP A 598 35.56 18.22 6.75
N GLU A 599 35.14 18.67 5.56
CA GLU A 599 35.49 18.04 4.28
C GLU A 599 36.58 18.76 3.46
N ASN A 600 37.06 19.93 3.88
CA ASN A 600 38.15 20.63 3.19
C ASN A 600 39.38 20.77 4.10
N GLU A 601 40.30 19.81 4.07
CA GLU A 601 41.65 19.90 4.66
C GLU A 601 42.54 20.98 4.00
N GLY A 602 41.99 22.13 3.57
CA GLY A 602 42.76 23.18 2.93
C GLY A 602 42.20 24.60 3.00
N TYR A 603 40.91 24.80 3.29
CA TYR A 603 40.33 26.14 3.45
C TYR A 603 39.17 26.08 4.46
N GLN A 604 39.41 26.62 5.67
CA GLN A 604 38.38 26.83 6.69
C GLN A 604 37.40 27.92 6.23
N ASN A 605 36.36 27.56 5.50
CA ASN A 605 35.20 28.45 5.33
C ASN A 605 34.19 28.10 6.43
N GLU A 606 34.23 28.85 7.54
CA GLU A 606 33.14 28.83 8.53
C GLU A 606 31.87 29.34 7.87
N LYS A 607 30.82 28.52 7.86
CA LYS A 607 29.51 28.92 7.32
C LYS A 607 28.61 29.30 8.48
N GLU A 608 28.34 30.60 8.60
CA GLU A 608 27.34 31.10 9.53
C GLU A 608 25.93 30.99 8.92
N ILE A 609 24.99 30.48 9.71
CA ILE A 609 23.58 30.36 9.31
C ILE A 609 22.69 31.03 10.35
N ARG A 610 21.65 31.74 9.90
CA ARG A 610 20.61 32.27 10.78
C ARG A 610 19.79 31.13 11.37
N VAL A 611 19.54 31.20 12.67
CA VAL A 611 18.81 30.21 13.45
C VAL A 611 17.82 30.89 14.40
N LEU A 612 16.81 30.14 14.82
CA LEU A 612 15.92 30.50 15.91
C LEU A 612 16.37 29.78 17.18
N LEU A 613 16.47 30.52 18.28
CA LEU A 613 16.90 30.01 19.58
C LEU A 613 15.71 30.01 20.53
N LYS A 614 15.26 28.82 20.90
CA LYS A 614 14.19 28.64 21.89
C LYS A 614 14.80 28.24 23.23
N VAL A 615 14.79 29.17 24.17
CA VAL A 615 15.42 29.07 25.49
C VAL A 615 14.37 28.68 26.53
N LEU A 616 14.61 27.63 27.31
CA LEU A 616 13.73 27.25 28.42
C LEU A 616 13.73 28.34 29.51
N ASP A 617 12.55 28.78 29.96
CA ASP A 617 12.44 29.91 30.88
C ASP A 617 13.06 29.58 32.26
N PRO A 618 14.07 30.34 32.72
CA PRO A 618 14.78 30.08 33.97
C PRO A 618 13.94 30.38 35.22
N SER A 619 12.83 31.12 35.11
CA SER A 619 11.97 31.47 36.24
C SER A 619 11.29 30.27 36.91
N HIS A 620 11.24 29.12 36.24
CA HIS A 620 10.69 27.88 36.81
C HIS A 620 11.66 27.12 37.72
N ARG A 621 12.91 27.58 37.90
CA ARG A 621 13.94 26.86 38.66
C ARG A 621 13.73 26.84 40.17
N ASP A 622 13.00 27.80 40.72
CA ASP A 622 12.78 27.91 42.16
C ASP A 622 11.93 26.74 42.73
N ILE A 623 11.36 25.90 41.85
CA ILE A 623 10.63 24.68 42.17
C ILE A 623 11.33 23.49 41.51
N SER A 624 12.37 22.96 42.16
CA SER A 624 13.28 21.92 41.61
C SER A 624 12.57 20.73 40.93
N LEU A 625 11.50 20.20 41.53
CA LEU A 625 10.74 19.07 40.97
C LEU A 625 9.98 19.44 39.69
N SER A 626 9.36 20.63 39.65
CA SER A 626 8.63 21.12 38.47
C SER A 626 9.58 21.46 37.32
N TYR A 627 10.76 22.01 37.63
CA TYR A 627 11.77 22.33 36.64
C TYR A 627 12.35 21.07 35.99
N SER A 628 12.60 20.01 36.77
CA SER A 628 13.09 18.73 36.23
C SER A 628 12.10 18.11 35.24
N ILE A 629 10.80 18.12 35.57
CA ILE A 629 9.75 17.59 34.68
C ILE A 629 9.69 18.42 33.38
N LEU A 630 9.80 19.74 33.48
CA LEU A 630 9.83 20.64 32.33
C LEU A 630 11.05 20.43 31.44
N LEU A 631 12.21 20.23 32.06
CA LEU A 631 13.46 19.97 31.35
C LEU A 631 13.41 18.64 30.59
N CYS A 632 12.87 17.58 31.22
CA CYS A 632 12.64 16.30 30.55
C CYS A 632 11.73 16.47 29.33
N ALA A 633 10.58 17.14 29.50
CA ALA A 633 9.63 17.37 28.42
C ALA A 633 10.20 18.23 27.27
N PHE A 634 11.06 19.19 27.60
CA PHE A 634 11.79 20.00 26.63
C PHE A 634 12.74 19.12 25.79
N PHE A 635 13.54 18.25 26.42
CA PHE A 635 14.43 17.35 25.69
C PHE A 635 13.70 16.23 24.94
N GLU A 636 12.56 15.75 25.43
CA GLU A 636 11.70 14.81 24.71
C GLU A 636 11.23 15.43 23.39
N THR A 637 10.81 16.71 23.43
CA THR A 637 10.42 17.45 22.22
C THR A 637 11.59 17.61 21.26
N ALA A 638 12.79 17.94 21.76
CA ALA A 638 13.99 18.02 20.92
C ALA A 638 14.34 16.66 20.28
N SER A 639 14.23 15.57 21.05
CA SER A 639 14.47 14.21 20.57
C SER A 639 13.43 13.79 19.52
N MET A 640 12.17 14.19 19.67
CA MET A 640 11.13 13.99 18.65
C MET A 640 11.47 14.75 17.37
N MET A 641 11.74 16.05 17.49
CA MET A 641 12.05 16.92 16.34
C MET A 641 13.36 16.53 15.63
N ARG A 642 14.26 15.80 16.30
CA ARG A 642 15.46 15.22 15.68
C ARG A 642 15.14 14.05 14.75
N GLN A 643 14.08 13.28 15.02
CA GLN A 643 13.71 12.08 14.28
C GLN A 643 12.89 12.37 13.02
N VAL A 644 12.44 13.62 12.86
CA VAL A 644 11.59 14.04 11.75
C VAL A 644 12.41 14.78 10.69
N SER A 645 12.06 14.54 9.44
CA SER A 645 12.66 15.21 8.29
C SER A 645 11.63 15.30 7.18
N HIS A 646 10.98 16.46 7.09
CA HIS A 646 9.94 16.73 6.11
C HIS A 646 10.01 18.20 5.69
N LYS A 647 9.76 18.51 4.40
CA LYS A 647 9.91 19.87 3.84
C LYS A 647 9.00 20.91 4.50
N HIS A 648 7.87 20.48 5.04
CA HIS A 648 6.92 21.34 5.78
C HIS A 648 7.02 21.21 7.30
N ILE A 649 8.16 20.73 7.84
CA ILE A 649 8.45 20.72 9.28
C ILE A 649 9.76 21.47 9.50
N VAL A 650 9.79 22.32 10.52
CA VAL A 650 10.98 23.09 10.91
C VAL A 650 12.11 22.14 11.32
N LEU A 651 13.28 22.35 10.75
CA LEU A 651 14.48 21.59 11.05
C LEU A 651 15.05 21.94 12.42
N LEU A 652 15.20 20.94 13.29
CA LEU A 652 16.03 21.04 14.48
C LEU A 652 17.52 20.79 14.14
N HIS A 653 18.36 21.80 14.36
CA HIS A 653 19.80 21.68 14.23
C HIS A 653 20.41 20.89 15.40
N GLY A 654 19.93 21.14 16.62
CA GLY A 654 20.37 20.46 17.82
C GLY A 654 19.98 21.23 19.07
N VAL A 655 20.61 20.87 20.19
CA VAL A 655 20.36 21.47 21.50
C VAL A 655 21.67 21.94 22.11
N CYS A 656 21.68 23.16 22.62
CA CYS A 656 22.78 23.70 23.42
C CYS A 656 22.40 23.68 24.90
N VAL A 657 23.26 23.08 25.72
CA VAL A 657 23.11 23.00 27.17
C VAL A 657 24.22 23.84 27.79
N ARG A 658 23.84 24.97 28.41
CA ARG A 658 24.74 26.01 28.96
C ARG A 658 24.54 26.13 30.47
N ASP A 659 25.10 25.20 31.25
CA ASP A 659 24.97 25.12 32.73
C ASP A 659 23.51 25.20 33.21
N VAL A 660 23.00 26.43 33.24
CA VAL A 660 21.66 26.87 33.58
C VAL A 660 20.70 26.94 32.37
N GLU A 661 21.14 27.40 31.19
CA GLU A 661 20.27 27.65 30.04
C GLU A 661 20.21 26.45 29.09
N ASN A 662 18.99 26.04 28.70
CA ASN A 662 18.76 24.96 27.74
C ASN A 662 18.09 25.54 26.50
N ILE A 663 18.71 25.33 25.33
CA ILE A 663 18.37 26.05 24.10
C ILE A 663 18.17 25.04 22.95
N MET A 664 16.97 25.00 22.36
CA MET A 664 16.76 24.36 21.06
C MET A 664 17.14 25.32 19.94
N VAL A 665 17.90 24.81 18.98
CA VAL A 665 18.39 25.58 17.83
C VAL A 665 17.68 25.08 16.57
N GLU A 666 16.81 25.91 16.03
CA GLU A 666 15.95 25.60 14.89
C GLU A 666 16.34 26.43 13.67
N GLU A 667 15.92 26.00 12.47
CA GLU A 667 16.05 26.86 11.29
C GLU A 667 15.22 28.15 11.45
N PHE A 668 15.75 29.26 10.93
CA PHE A 668 15.05 30.53 10.93
C PHE A 668 14.12 30.64 9.71
N VAL A 669 12.83 30.92 9.93
CA VAL A 669 11.81 31.05 8.88
C VAL A 669 11.38 32.52 8.73
N GLU A 670 11.66 33.11 7.58
CA GLU A 670 11.69 34.57 7.38
C GLU A 670 10.36 35.29 7.63
N CYS A 671 9.22 34.78 7.15
CA CYS A 671 7.95 35.50 7.23
C CYS A 671 7.19 35.29 8.56
N GLY A 672 7.73 34.47 9.46
CA GLY A 672 7.17 34.27 10.81
C GLY A 672 5.82 33.53 10.84
N PRO A 673 5.06 33.66 11.95
CA PRO A 673 3.80 32.94 12.18
C PRO A 673 2.68 33.28 11.20
N LEU A 674 1.92 32.25 10.81
CA LEU A 674 0.85 32.30 9.82
C LEU A 674 -0.34 33.16 10.29
N ASP A 675 -0.71 33.12 11.56
CA ASP A 675 -1.81 33.92 12.12
C ASP A 675 -1.58 35.43 11.91
N LEU A 676 -0.41 35.91 12.29
CA LEU A 676 -0.02 37.32 12.14
C LEU A 676 0.04 37.74 10.67
N PHE A 677 0.54 36.86 9.81
CA PHE A 677 0.56 37.10 8.37
C PHE A 677 -0.84 37.22 7.78
N MET A 678 -1.73 36.29 8.13
CA MET A 678 -3.09 36.26 7.60
C MET A 678 -3.92 37.46 8.06
N HIS A 679 -3.76 37.91 9.31
CA HIS A 679 -4.36 39.15 9.77
C HIS A 679 -3.90 40.37 8.97
N LYS A 680 -2.58 40.48 8.73
CA LYS A 680 -1.97 41.61 8.01
C LYS A 680 -2.36 41.66 6.52
N LYS A 681 -2.60 40.50 5.89
CA LYS A 681 -2.85 40.37 4.45
C LYS A 681 -4.28 39.91 4.12
N SER A 682 -5.20 39.97 5.08
CA SER A 682 -6.55 39.39 5.01
C SER A 682 -7.35 39.74 3.75
N GLU A 683 -7.18 40.94 3.19
CA GLU A 683 -7.87 41.41 1.98
C GLU A 683 -7.36 40.76 0.68
N VAL A 684 -6.14 40.21 0.68
CA VAL A 684 -5.46 39.68 -0.52
C VAL A 684 -5.43 38.14 -0.53
N LEU A 685 -5.73 37.49 0.58
CA LEU A 685 -5.66 36.04 0.69
C LEU A 685 -6.86 35.35 0.02
N THR A 686 -6.56 34.69 -1.10
CA THR A 686 -7.56 33.96 -1.89
C THR A 686 -7.87 32.59 -1.26
N THR A 687 -9.06 32.05 -1.56
CA THR A 687 -9.40 30.66 -1.22
C THR A 687 -8.37 29.64 -1.75
N PRO A 688 -7.89 29.72 -3.02
CA PRO A 688 -6.81 28.85 -3.50
C PRO A 688 -5.57 28.82 -2.61
N TRP A 689 -5.14 29.98 -2.13
CA TRP A 689 -3.98 30.11 -1.24
C TRP A 689 -4.19 29.34 0.08
N LYS A 690 -5.38 29.48 0.67
CA LYS A 690 -5.76 28.79 1.91
C LYS A 690 -5.76 27.27 1.76
N PHE A 691 -6.25 26.76 0.63
CA PHE A 691 -6.22 25.33 0.31
C PHE A 691 -4.80 24.79 0.20
N LYS A 692 -3.88 25.53 -0.44
CA LYS A 692 -2.46 25.14 -0.53
C LYS A 692 -1.85 25.02 0.86
N VAL A 693 -2.08 26.00 1.75
CA VAL A 693 -1.61 25.93 3.14
C VAL A 693 -2.18 24.73 3.90
N ALA A 694 -3.49 24.48 3.80
CA ALA A 694 -4.14 23.34 4.44
C ALA A 694 -3.55 21.99 3.96
N LYS A 695 -3.27 21.88 2.66
CA LYS A 695 -2.66 20.70 2.04
C LYS A 695 -1.22 20.47 2.50
N GLN A 696 -0.41 21.53 2.56
CA GLN A 696 0.97 21.44 3.05
C GLN A 696 1.02 21.03 4.53
N LEU A 697 0.09 21.53 5.35
CA LEU A 697 -0.05 21.14 6.75
C LEU A 697 -0.50 19.67 6.89
N ALA A 698 -1.52 19.25 6.14
CA ALA A 698 -1.98 17.86 6.13
C ALA A 698 -0.87 16.89 5.71
N SER A 699 0.00 17.30 4.77
CA SER A 699 1.18 16.53 4.35
C SER A 699 2.18 16.34 5.50
N ALA A 700 2.51 17.41 6.23
CA ALA A 700 3.38 17.34 7.41
C ALA A 700 2.80 16.43 8.50
N LEU A 701 1.51 16.54 8.79
CA LEU A 701 0.86 15.74 9.83
C LEU A 701 0.64 14.28 9.41
N SER A 702 0.46 14.01 8.12
CA SER A 702 0.47 12.64 7.58
C SER A 702 1.83 11.98 7.77
N TYR A 703 2.92 12.73 7.60
CA TYR A 703 4.26 12.23 7.87
C TYR A 703 4.47 11.89 9.35
N LEU A 704 3.99 12.73 10.26
CA LEU A 704 4.06 12.48 11.70
C LEU A 704 3.21 11.27 12.13
N GLU A 705 1.98 11.13 11.61
CA GLU A 705 1.13 9.96 11.83
C GLU A 705 1.81 8.66 11.37
N ASP A 706 2.47 8.68 10.22
CA ASP A 706 3.20 7.51 9.70
C ASP A 706 4.41 7.10 10.56
N LYS A 707 4.93 8.03 11.37
CA LYS A 707 6.03 7.80 12.33
C LYS A 707 5.54 7.52 13.75
N ASP A 708 4.22 7.50 13.97
CA ASP A 708 3.60 7.41 15.31
C ASP A 708 4.08 8.53 16.26
N LEU A 709 4.31 9.73 15.72
CA LEU A 709 4.75 10.90 16.48
C LEU A 709 3.61 11.91 16.60
N VAL A 710 3.29 12.31 17.83
CA VAL A 710 2.24 13.29 18.13
C VAL A 710 2.86 14.67 18.24
N HIS A 711 2.37 15.63 17.46
CA HIS A 711 2.77 17.03 17.58
C HIS A 711 2.19 17.63 18.87
N GLY A 712 0.87 17.56 19.06
CA GLY A 712 0.18 17.97 20.30
C GLY A 712 -0.03 19.49 20.47
N ASN A 713 0.34 20.30 19.46
CA ASN A 713 0.17 21.75 19.49
C ASN A 713 0.04 22.35 18.07
N VAL A 714 -0.88 21.81 17.25
CA VAL A 714 -1.10 22.31 15.88
C VAL A 714 -2.04 23.51 15.92
N CYS A 715 -1.54 24.68 15.53
CA CYS A 715 -2.31 25.92 15.39
C CYS A 715 -1.56 26.89 14.47
N THR A 716 -2.24 27.92 13.96
CA THR A 716 -1.62 28.90 13.04
C THR A 716 -0.43 29.67 13.65
N LYS A 717 -0.36 29.82 14.98
CA LYS A 717 0.81 30.39 15.69
C LYS A 717 2.09 29.56 15.55
N ASN A 718 1.94 28.24 15.37
CA ASN A 718 3.03 27.28 15.20
C ASN A 718 3.25 26.90 13.73
N ILE A 719 2.54 27.54 12.80
CA ILE A 719 2.78 27.38 11.37
C ILE A 719 3.54 28.61 10.91
N LEU A 720 4.76 28.41 10.43
CA LEU A 720 5.62 29.47 9.95
C LEU A 720 5.57 29.55 8.43
N LEU A 721 5.62 30.75 7.88
CA LEU A 721 5.57 30.99 6.45
C LEU A 721 6.99 31.22 5.91
N ALA A 722 7.47 30.29 5.08
CA ALA A 722 8.78 30.41 4.42
C ALA A 722 8.68 31.15 3.07
N ARG A 723 7.49 31.18 2.46
CA ARG A 723 7.18 31.93 1.25
C ARG A 723 5.74 32.44 1.28
N GLU A 724 5.55 33.74 1.06
CA GLU A 724 4.23 34.37 1.08
C GLU A 724 3.31 33.87 -0.03
N GLY A 725 3.81 33.76 -1.26
CA GLY A 725 3.07 33.13 -2.34
C GLY A 725 1.89 33.93 -2.92
N ILE A 726 1.73 35.21 -2.58
CA ILE A 726 0.63 36.07 -3.03
C ILE A 726 0.84 36.57 -4.48
N ASP A 727 2.09 36.91 -4.85
CA ASP A 727 2.43 37.47 -6.18
C ASP A 727 3.43 36.60 -6.96
N THR A 728 3.60 35.33 -6.54
CA THR A 728 4.63 34.45 -7.12
C THR A 728 3.97 33.26 -7.80
N GLU A 729 4.55 32.82 -8.92
CA GLU A 729 4.07 31.63 -9.65
C GLU A 729 4.12 30.33 -8.82
N TYR A 730 4.73 30.34 -7.63
CA TYR A 730 5.04 29.15 -6.84
C TYR A 730 4.10 28.91 -5.63
N GLY A 731 3.16 29.82 -5.34
CA GLY A 731 2.24 29.73 -4.19
C GLY A 731 2.92 29.81 -2.80
N PRO A 732 2.16 29.70 -1.70
CA PRO A 732 2.70 29.76 -0.34
C PRO A 732 3.57 28.54 -0.03
N PHE A 733 4.48 28.67 0.94
CA PHE A 733 5.24 27.55 1.48
C PHE A 733 5.30 27.65 3.00
N ILE A 734 4.68 26.70 3.71
CA ILE A 734 4.63 26.67 5.17
C ILE A 734 5.58 25.64 5.77
N LYS A 735 5.95 25.85 7.04
CA LYS A 735 6.64 24.89 7.90
C LYS A 735 6.00 24.86 9.28
N LEU A 736 5.65 23.67 9.76
CA LEU A 736 5.18 23.44 11.13
C LEU A 736 6.38 23.49 12.09
N SER A 737 6.35 24.40 13.06
CA SER A 737 7.37 24.50 14.12
C SER A 737 7.30 23.29 15.06
N ASP A 738 8.24 23.18 16.01
CA ASP A 738 8.10 22.25 17.12
C ASP A 738 6.87 22.58 18.00
N PRO A 739 6.34 21.61 18.76
CA PRO A 739 5.19 21.85 19.62
C PRO A 739 5.51 22.62 20.91
N GLY A 740 6.79 22.84 21.21
CA GLY A 740 7.26 23.39 22.47
C GLY A 740 7.02 22.43 23.64
N ILE A 741 6.65 22.97 24.80
CA ILE A 741 6.35 22.15 25.99
C ILE A 741 5.04 21.35 25.78
N PRO A 742 5.07 20.01 25.89
CA PRO A 742 3.91 19.16 25.65
C PRO A 742 2.82 19.38 26.71
N ILE A 743 1.57 19.15 26.32
CA ILE A 743 0.40 19.34 27.20
C ILE A 743 0.38 18.42 28.43
N THR A 744 1.16 17.33 28.40
CA THR A 744 1.30 16.35 29.49
C THR A 744 1.87 16.95 30.76
N VAL A 745 2.67 18.02 30.65
CA VAL A 745 3.31 18.72 31.79
C VAL A 745 2.72 20.12 32.05
N LEU A 746 1.63 20.46 31.36
CA LEU A 746 0.90 21.70 31.57
C LEU A 746 -0.17 21.53 32.66
N SER A 747 -0.44 22.62 33.38
CA SER A 747 -1.56 22.66 34.32
C SER A 747 -2.89 22.50 33.59
N ARG A 748 -3.93 22.08 34.32
CA ARG A 748 -5.29 22.01 33.76
C ARG A 748 -5.77 23.36 33.25
N GLN A 749 -5.43 24.46 33.93
CA GLN A 749 -5.80 25.81 33.50
C GLN A 749 -5.15 26.18 32.16
N GLU A 750 -3.84 25.95 32.00
CA GLU A 750 -3.14 26.17 30.71
C GLU A 750 -3.73 25.29 29.59
N ARG A 751 -4.20 24.08 29.91
CA ARG A 751 -4.93 23.23 28.96
C ARG A 751 -6.28 23.84 28.56
N VAL A 752 -7.09 24.29 29.51
CA VAL A 752 -8.40 24.95 29.24
C VAL A 752 -8.23 26.24 28.43
N GLU A 753 -7.17 27.01 28.68
CA GLU A 753 -6.85 28.22 27.90
C GLU A 753 -6.68 27.93 26.40
N ARG A 754 -6.15 26.75 26.07
CA ARG A 754 -5.93 26.26 24.70
C ARG A 754 -7.19 25.70 24.03
N ILE A 755 -8.37 25.75 24.65
CA ILE A 755 -9.63 25.44 23.95
C ILE A 755 -9.89 26.55 22.91
N PRO A 756 -10.17 26.20 21.63
CA PRO A 756 -10.58 24.87 21.16
C PRO A 756 -9.51 24.04 20.44
N TRP A 757 -8.23 24.42 20.43
CA TRP A 757 -7.17 23.65 19.76
C TRP A 757 -6.85 22.32 20.44
N ILE A 758 -6.85 22.31 21.77
CA ILE A 758 -6.64 21.06 22.53
C ILE A 758 -7.85 20.15 22.38
N ALA A 759 -7.66 18.87 22.09
CA ALA A 759 -8.78 17.95 21.97
C ALA A 759 -9.51 17.74 23.32
N PRO A 760 -10.83 17.55 23.34
CA PRO A 760 -11.61 17.42 24.58
C PRO A 760 -11.06 16.35 25.53
N GLU A 761 -10.69 15.19 24.99
CA GLU A 761 -10.15 14.06 25.76
C GLU A 761 -8.82 14.39 26.46
N CYS A 762 -8.06 15.37 25.94
CA CYS A 762 -6.77 15.81 26.47
C CYS A 762 -6.91 16.89 27.56
N VAL A 763 -8.05 17.61 27.59
CA VAL A 763 -8.39 18.53 28.68
C VAL A 763 -8.75 17.74 29.94
N GLU A 764 -9.50 16.65 29.77
CA GLU A 764 -9.87 15.74 30.85
C GLU A 764 -8.64 15.02 31.42
N ASP A 765 -7.91 14.28 30.58
CA ASP A 765 -6.66 13.61 30.96
C ASP A 765 -5.58 13.87 29.92
N SER A 766 -4.49 14.53 30.33
CA SER A 766 -3.39 14.86 29.43
C SER A 766 -2.66 13.63 28.89
N LYS A 767 -2.84 12.45 29.52
CA LYS A 767 -2.30 11.17 29.04
C LYS A 767 -3.01 10.65 27.78
N ASN A 768 -4.16 11.20 27.43
CA ASN A 768 -4.87 10.86 26.19
C ASN A 768 -4.28 11.52 24.95
N LEU A 769 -3.18 12.28 25.10
CA LEU A 769 -2.45 12.86 23.98
C LEU A 769 -2.07 11.77 22.97
N SER A 770 -2.58 11.90 21.75
CA SER A 770 -2.42 10.92 20.67
C SER A 770 -2.54 11.62 19.31
N ILE A 771 -2.28 10.90 18.23
CA ILE A 771 -2.49 11.40 16.86
C ILE A 771 -3.92 11.90 16.64
N ALA A 772 -4.91 11.35 17.36
CA ALA A 772 -6.28 11.84 17.31
C ALA A 772 -6.40 13.30 17.75
N ALA A 773 -5.60 13.73 18.73
CA ALA A 773 -5.57 15.11 19.19
C ALA A 773 -5.03 16.07 18.12
N ASP A 774 -4.06 15.62 17.30
CA ASP A 774 -3.58 16.40 16.16
C ASP A 774 -4.62 16.53 15.06
N LYS A 775 -5.45 15.50 14.83
CA LYS A 775 -6.58 15.59 13.89
C LYS A 775 -7.60 16.64 14.33
N TRP A 776 -7.92 16.69 15.61
CA TRP A 776 -8.78 17.74 16.17
C TRP A 776 -8.16 19.13 16.03
N SER A 777 -6.88 19.25 16.39
CA SER A 777 -6.12 20.49 16.30
C SER A 777 -6.03 20.99 14.85
N PHE A 778 -5.86 20.06 13.89
CA PHE A 778 -5.89 20.35 12.46
C PHE A 778 -7.26 20.89 12.02
N GLY A 779 -8.37 20.28 12.45
CA GLY A 779 -9.71 20.81 12.20
C GLY A 779 -9.89 22.23 12.72
N THR A 780 -9.43 22.51 13.95
CA THR A 780 -9.44 23.87 14.51
C THR A 780 -8.55 24.82 13.72
N THR A 781 -7.39 24.35 13.24
CA THR A 781 -6.47 25.15 12.42
C THR A 781 -7.05 25.46 11.05
N LEU A 782 -7.81 24.55 10.44
CA LEU A 782 -8.56 24.83 9.21
C LEU A 782 -9.58 25.95 9.41
N TRP A 783 -10.20 26.02 10.60
CA TRP A 783 -11.07 27.13 10.95
C TRP A 783 -10.30 28.45 10.96
N GLU A 784 -9.14 28.52 11.63
CA GLU A 784 -8.29 29.73 11.65
C GLU A 784 -7.91 30.15 10.22
N ILE A 785 -7.51 29.20 9.37
CA ILE A 785 -7.17 29.45 7.96
C ILE A 785 -8.36 30.03 7.20
N CYS A 786 -9.57 29.47 7.40
CA CYS A 786 -10.78 29.97 6.74
C CYS A 786 -11.09 31.41 7.14
N TYR A 787 -10.89 31.75 8.41
CA TYR A 787 -11.16 33.06 9.00
C TYR A 787 -9.91 33.95 9.13
N ASN A 788 -8.93 33.82 8.23
CA ASN A 788 -7.79 34.76 8.13
C ASN A 788 -6.95 34.92 9.42
N GLY A 789 -6.75 33.83 10.16
CA GLY A 789 -5.95 33.82 11.39
C GLY A 789 -6.71 34.23 12.65
N GLU A 790 -8.02 34.48 12.56
CA GLU A 790 -8.84 34.79 13.73
C GLU A 790 -8.75 33.73 14.83
N ILE A 791 -8.82 34.19 16.08
CA ILE A 791 -8.74 33.35 17.28
C ILE A 791 -10.15 32.82 17.59
N PRO A 792 -10.40 31.49 17.48
CA PRO A 792 -11.67 30.91 17.87
C PRO A 792 -11.92 31.14 19.36
N LEU A 793 -13.18 31.45 19.70
CA LEU A 793 -13.63 31.66 21.08
C LEU A 793 -12.83 32.74 21.84
N LYS A 794 -12.27 33.75 21.15
CA LYS A 794 -11.46 34.81 21.77
C LYS A 794 -12.17 35.58 22.88
N ASP A 795 -13.47 35.80 22.73
CA ASP A 795 -14.30 36.55 23.68
C ASP A 795 -14.88 35.66 24.81
N LYS A 796 -14.46 34.40 24.90
CA LYS A 796 -14.96 33.44 25.90
C LYS A 796 -14.01 33.32 27.09
N THR A 797 -14.59 33.38 28.29
CA THR A 797 -13.91 33.06 29.55
C THR A 797 -13.54 31.57 29.63
N LEU A 798 -12.63 31.19 30.54
CA LEU A 798 -12.24 29.78 30.74
C LEU A 798 -13.45 28.88 31.04
N ALA A 799 -14.36 29.34 31.91
CA ALA A 799 -15.57 28.61 32.25
C ALA A 799 -16.57 28.48 31.08
N GLU A 800 -16.58 29.43 30.14
CA GLU A 800 -17.36 29.29 28.90
C GLU A 800 -16.72 28.32 27.91
N LYS A 801 -15.39 28.28 27.85
CA LYS A 801 -14.64 27.31 27.04
C LYS A 801 -14.84 25.88 27.55
N GLU A 802 -14.89 25.67 28.86
CA GLU A 802 -15.23 24.35 29.43
C GLU A 802 -16.66 23.95 29.09
N ARG A 803 -17.63 24.85 29.30
CA ARG A 803 -19.03 24.62 28.92
C ARG A 803 -19.22 24.35 27.42
N PHE A 804 -18.34 24.91 26.58
CA PHE A 804 -18.33 24.64 25.14
C PHE A 804 -18.08 23.15 24.86
N TYR A 805 -17.17 22.49 25.59
CA TYR A 805 -16.92 21.05 25.46
C TYR A 805 -17.94 20.19 26.20
N GLU A 806 -18.37 20.57 27.40
CA GLU A 806 -19.40 19.84 28.15
C GLU A 806 -20.70 19.73 27.33
N GLY A 807 -21.09 20.81 26.65
CA GLY A 807 -22.26 20.84 25.78
C GLY A 807 -22.05 20.24 24.37
N HIS A 808 -20.88 19.71 24.07
CA HIS A 808 -20.53 19.13 22.76
C HIS A 808 -20.78 20.10 21.58
N PHE A 809 -20.52 21.39 21.79
CA PHE A 809 -20.74 22.41 20.77
C PHE A 809 -19.67 22.35 19.66
N VAL A 810 -20.00 22.86 18.48
CA VAL A 810 -19.09 22.92 17.32
C VAL A 810 -18.82 24.36 16.91
N LEU A 811 -17.66 24.59 16.30
CA LEU A 811 -17.31 25.91 15.76
C LEU A 811 -18.23 26.28 14.58
N ALA A 812 -18.38 27.59 14.35
CA ALA A 812 -19.13 28.11 13.22
C ALA A 812 -18.54 27.56 11.90
N THR A 813 -19.43 27.08 11.03
CA THR A 813 -19.06 26.44 9.76
C THR A 813 -18.60 27.51 8.76
N PRO A 814 -17.40 27.39 8.15
CA PRO A 814 -16.92 28.36 7.16
C PRO A 814 -17.77 28.34 5.88
N SER A 815 -17.68 29.40 5.08
CA SER A 815 -18.44 29.56 3.82
C SER A 815 -18.06 28.54 2.75
N CYS A 816 -16.83 28.02 2.77
CA CYS A 816 -16.41 26.89 1.94
C CYS A 816 -16.95 25.58 2.54
N LYS A 817 -18.02 25.06 1.94
CA LYS A 817 -18.71 23.84 2.42
C LYS A 817 -17.79 22.62 2.43
N GLU A 818 -16.88 22.54 1.47
CA GLU A 818 -15.98 21.42 1.26
C GLU A 818 -14.95 21.29 2.40
N LEU A 819 -14.29 22.39 2.77
CA LEU A 819 -13.39 22.42 3.93
C LEU A 819 -14.16 22.31 5.25
N ALA A 820 -15.39 22.82 5.29
CA ALA A 820 -16.23 22.74 6.47
C ALA A 820 -16.60 21.29 6.85
N ASP A 821 -16.89 20.43 5.88
CA ASP A 821 -17.21 19.03 6.15
C ASP A 821 -15.98 18.24 6.62
N LEU A 822 -14.81 18.51 6.02
CA LEU A 822 -13.54 17.97 6.49
C LEU A 822 -13.23 18.42 7.93
N MET A 823 -13.41 19.71 8.22
CA MET A 823 -13.26 20.29 9.55
C MET A 823 -14.16 19.57 10.58
N LYS A 824 -15.43 19.35 10.26
CA LYS A 824 -16.37 18.62 11.15
C LYS A 824 -15.94 17.17 11.42
N GLN A 825 -15.44 16.48 10.40
CA GLN A 825 -14.94 15.11 10.55
C GLN A 825 -13.70 15.06 11.45
N CYS A 826 -12.78 16.02 11.28
CA CYS A 826 -11.58 16.18 12.10
C CYS A 826 -11.92 16.54 13.57
N MET A 827 -12.94 17.37 13.79
CA MET A 827 -13.40 17.81 15.12
C MET A 827 -14.52 16.93 15.69
N ASN A 828 -14.50 15.62 15.42
CA ASN A 828 -15.41 14.70 16.08
C ASN A 828 -15.03 14.54 17.57
N TYR A 829 -16.01 14.65 18.46
CA TYR A 829 -15.80 14.47 19.91
C TYR A 829 -15.33 13.05 20.26
N ASP A 830 -15.70 12.06 19.46
CA ASP A 830 -15.09 10.73 19.54
C ASP A 830 -13.74 10.72 18.77
N PRO A 831 -12.58 10.60 19.45
CA PRO A 831 -11.27 10.60 18.81
C PRO A 831 -11.10 9.47 17.79
N HIS A 832 -11.83 8.36 17.94
CA HIS A 832 -11.74 7.21 17.04
C HIS A 832 -12.55 7.36 15.75
N GLN A 833 -13.42 8.37 15.65
CA GLN A 833 -14.18 8.69 14.43
C GLN A 833 -13.46 9.70 13.54
N ARG A 834 -12.32 10.24 13.98
CA ARG A 834 -11.55 11.24 13.23
C ARG A 834 -10.78 10.57 12.09
N PRO A 835 -10.82 11.12 10.86
CA PRO A 835 -10.17 10.51 9.69
C PRO A 835 -8.63 10.51 9.82
N PHE A 836 -7.97 9.48 9.29
CA PHE A 836 -6.51 9.44 9.16
C PHE A 836 -6.01 10.56 8.24
N PHE A 837 -4.79 11.07 8.45
CA PHE A 837 -4.25 12.18 7.66
C PHE A 837 -4.08 11.81 6.18
N ARG A 838 -3.86 10.54 5.85
CA ARG A 838 -3.91 10.08 4.44
C ARG A 838 -5.29 10.20 3.81
N ALA A 839 -6.34 9.88 4.57
CA ALA A 839 -7.71 10.08 4.11
C ALA A 839 -7.99 11.58 3.95
N ILE A 840 -7.55 12.41 4.90
CA ILE A 840 -7.60 13.87 4.80
C ILE A 840 -6.89 14.36 3.53
N MET A 841 -5.66 13.90 3.25
CA MET A 841 -4.88 14.27 2.06
C MET A 841 -5.61 13.87 0.77
N ARG A 842 -6.10 12.64 0.70
CA ARG A 842 -6.91 12.15 -0.44
C ARG A 842 -8.14 13.02 -0.65
N ASP A 843 -8.85 13.35 0.43
CA ASP A 843 -10.10 14.11 0.36
C ASP A 843 -9.82 15.57 -0.03
N ILE A 844 -8.78 16.22 0.51
CA ILE A 844 -8.32 17.55 0.08
C ILE A 844 -7.98 17.58 -1.41
N ASN A 845 -7.23 16.58 -1.91
CA ASN A 845 -6.88 16.51 -3.33
C ASN A 845 -8.10 16.29 -4.22
N LYS A 846 -9.07 15.49 -3.78
CA LYS A 846 -10.33 15.32 -4.50
C LYS A 846 -11.14 16.62 -4.58
N LEU A 847 -11.14 17.41 -3.51
CA LEU A 847 -11.82 18.71 -3.49
C LEU A 847 -11.19 19.73 -4.46
N GLU A 848 -9.86 19.73 -4.56
CA GLU A 848 -9.10 20.54 -5.55
C GLU A 848 -9.49 20.18 -6.99
N GLU A 849 -9.79 18.91 -7.25
CA GLU A 849 -10.17 18.43 -8.59
C GLU A 849 -11.61 18.72 -8.96
N GLN A 850 -12.51 18.66 -7.98
CA GLN A 850 -13.93 18.93 -8.19
C GLN A 850 -14.23 20.42 -8.32
N ASN A 851 -13.35 21.29 -7.83
CA ASN A 851 -13.53 22.74 -7.83
C ASN A 851 -12.32 23.49 -8.43
N PRO A 852 -11.99 23.30 -9.72
CA PRO A 852 -10.84 23.93 -10.36
C PRO A 852 -10.94 25.46 -10.38
N ASP A 853 -12.14 26.04 -10.36
CA ASP A 853 -12.36 27.50 -10.28
C ASP A 853 -11.98 28.08 -8.91
N ILE A 854 -11.97 27.26 -7.85
CA ILE A 854 -11.46 27.61 -6.51
C ILE A 854 -9.92 27.52 -6.47
N VAL A 855 -9.27 26.94 -7.48
CA VAL A 855 -7.82 26.67 -7.52
C VAL A 855 -7.14 27.37 -8.71
N SER A 856 -7.88 28.17 -9.50
CA SER A 856 -7.40 28.84 -10.71
C SER A 856 -6.46 30.02 -10.40
N GLU A 857 -5.26 29.70 -9.97
CA GLU A 857 -4.04 30.40 -10.34
C GLU A 857 -3.16 29.37 -11.05
N LYS A 858 -2.52 29.75 -12.17
CA LYS A 858 -1.69 28.88 -13.01
C LYS A 858 -0.94 27.84 -12.17
N LYS A 859 -1.06 26.55 -12.54
CA LYS A 859 -0.34 25.42 -11.89
C LYS A 859 1.10 25.86 -11.58
N PRO A 860 1.50 25.94 -10.30
CA PRO A 860 2.85 26.38 -9.97
C PRO A 860 3.85 25.41 -10.59
N VAL A 861 4.90 25.96 -11.20
CA VAL A 861 6.13 25.22 -11.45
C VAL A 861 6.62 24.75 -10.07
N THR A 862 6.87 23.45 -9.90
CA THR A 862 7.44 22.74 -8.73
C THR A 862 7.58 23.53 -7.40
N GLU A 863 6.93 23.06 -6.32
CA GLU A 863 7.11 23.59 -4.95
C GLU A 863 8.56 23.37 -4.45
N VAL A 864 9.48 24.29 -4.77
CA VAL A 864 10.85 24.27 -4.23
C VAL A 864 10.84 24.80 -2.80
N ASP A 865 11.46 24.13 -1.83
CA ASP A 865 11.67 24.66 -0.47
C ASP A 865 12.67 25.83 -0.52
N PRO A 866 12.28 27.07 -0.12
CA PRO A 866 13.18 28.23 -0.15
C PRO A 866 14.32 28.17 0.90
N THR A 867 14.31 27.25 1.85
CA THR A 867 15.19 27.23 3.04
C THR A 867 16.43 26.32 2.94
N LEU A 868 16.86 25.91 1.73
CA LEU A 868 18.05 25.07 1.48
C LEU A 868 18.00 23.64 2.08
N PHE A 869 16.81 23.07 2.29
CA PHE A 869 16.59 21.74 2.88
C PHE A 869 17.37 20.61 2.17
N GLU A 870 17.37 20.57 0.84
CA GLU A 870 17.94 19.47 0.03
C GLU A 870 19.45 19.25 0.24
N LYS A 871 20.26 20.33 0.27
CA LYS A 871 21.71 20.24 0.48
C LYS A 871 22.08 19.68 1.87
N ARG A 872 21.20 19.89 2.87
CA ARG A 872 21.44 19.48 4.27
C ARG A 872 20.91 18.07 4.55
N PHE A 873 19.79 17.69 3.93
CA PHE A 873 19.22 16.33 4.02
C PHE A 873 20.19 15.27 3.48
N LEU A 874 20.77 15.49 2.30
CA LEU A 874 21.75 14.58 1.70
C LEU A 874 23.06 14.47 2.51
N LYS A 875 23.48 15.55 3.19
CA LYS A 875 24.66 15.53 4.08
C LYS A 875 24.40 14.67 5.33
N ARG A 876 23.22 14.80 5.95
CA ARG A 876 22.82 14.00 7.13
C ARG A 876 22.62 12.51 6.85
N ILE A 877 22.16 12.12 5.64
CA ILE A 877 22.09 10.70 5.25
C ILE A 877 23.50 10.08 5.23
N ARG A 878 24.51 10.81 4.75
CA ARG A 878 25.92 10.36 4.72
C ARG A 878 26.50 10.10 6.11
N ASP A 879 26.10 10.91 7.11
CA ASP A 879 26.56 10.77 8.50
C ASP A 879 25.84 9.64 9.27
N LEU A 880 24.72 9.12 8.74
CA LEU A 880 23.91 8.08 9.36
C LEU A 880 24.27 6.64 8.91
N GLY A 881 25.24 6.48 8.00
CA GLY A 881 25.83 5.18 7.69
C GLY A 881 24.89 4.19 6.98
N GLU A 882 24.11 4.64 6.01
CA GLU A 882 23.51 3.78 4.96
C GLU A 882 24.39 3.70 3.71
#